data_AF-A0A7X7J450-F1
#
_entry.id   AF-A0A7X7J450-F1
#
_cell.length_a   1.000
_cell.length_b   1.000
_cell.length_c   1.000
_cell.angle_alpha   90.00
_cell.angle_beta   90.00
_cell.angle_gamma   90.00
#
_symmetry.space_group_name_H-M   'P 1'
#
loop_
_entity.id
_entity.type
_entity.pdbx_description
1 polymer ?
#
loop_
_entity_poly.entity_id
_entity_poly.type
_entity_poly.pdbx_seq_one_letter_code
_entity_poly.pdbx_strand_id
1 'polypeptide(L)'
;MSRSLRASTIFAVVATCVVWGSRSLVAGPEDGDPPTVAGPFPSEQSTCVCAGSVQFSVAASGGTGLSYQWRRGGVDLIDGLNYSGANTSTLTILNITTTDAGTNYRCVVTDSGGSTISEAATLIVNAALPGDFDHDCDVDSEDSELFDECLSGPGVPASSGCDEQDFDDDGDVDMSDFGFLQRSYGSQGQPAVIVPRDVVFVLDLSSSMRLESSLAQVNRIEIANRGIWAHLWDTQWGDPPSEGGAPAGPYLGNMNTWGDTTAGPAGINVDDPGLVYLPRFQNWTLSSAWTSQTLASQGFGAYTATEMAVINSSATDSEVGAYKRRVQVALGLVRWKSGKAGGQPGGDGDNVIDSSEVEALVPYPSEPVNPVSFCKQVGGSWSSYIDHVLSGNSPMSVYDPDAGQYGDPNCRYRYGLKTWLEFVLTCHPSNSESPGLAGSPEQPMQTMVDAVRTQLCIIQAQQGDDQVGMASFGTYGYGPAEKPDHMSWLTGDLDLVASRAGALQAAMWTVFSNTAEGIDKGVGVLFSSPEARPGAAKIMILLTDGYATCTRPPVVYDPSQAQEDAETAAQEAAALGVMVHTIGVGKAAIDPALQNWLASLAAISGGEFCIASGDPATYQAQLQDMLWQADPCGNAP
;
A
#
# COMPACT_ATOMS: atom_id res chain seq x y z
N MET A 1 69.64 -11.79 4.42
CA MET A 1 70.69 -10.76 4.66
C MET A 1 70.76 -9.86 3.45
N SER A 2 70.66 -8.53 3.63
CA SER A 2 70.94 -7.42 2.68
C SER A 2 69.79 -6.42 2.67
N ARG A 3 69.95 -5.09 2.62
CA ARG A 3 71.04 -4.12 2.86
C ARG A 3 70.35 -2.75 2.93
N SER A 4 71.00 -1.78 3.57
CA SER A 4 70.47 -0.45 3.85
C SER A 4 71.49 0.66 3.54
N LEU A 5 70.93 1.85 3.25
CA LEU A 5 71.37 3.23 3.53
C LEU A 5 72.29 4.06 2.58
N ARG A 6 71.63 5.14 2.12
CA ARG A 6 71.95 6.57 1.82
C ARG A 6 73.38 7.15 2.01
N ALA A 7 73.72 8.14 1.17
CA ALA A 7 73.82 9.59 1.47
C ALA A 7 74.95 10.33 0.70
N SER A 8 74.68 11.55 0.18
CA SER A 8 75.46 12.82 0.41
C SER A 8 75.56 13.84 -0.77
N THR A 9 75.04 15.07 -0.57
CA THR A 9 75.78 16.33 -0.23
C THR A 9 76.80 16.99 -1.22
N ILE A 10 76.41 18.15 -1.82
CA ILE A 10 77.02 19.54 -1.75
C ILE A 10 78.11 20.12 -2.75
N PHE A 11 77.89 21.43 -3.13
CA PHE A 11 78.76 22.59 -3.60
C PHE A 11 79.54 22.50 -4.96
N ALA A 12 79.82 23.54 -5.80
CA ALA A 12 79.70 25.03 -5.79
C ALA A 12 79.96 25.70 -7.20
N VAL A 13 79.60 27.01 -7.32
CA VAL A 13 80.19 28.15 -8.10
C VAL A 13 79.92 28.26 -9.63
N VAL A 14 79.48 29.45 -10.11
CA VAL A 14 80.15 30.38 -11.07
C VAL A 14 79.33 31.69 -11.23
N ALA A 15 80.06 32.80 -11.44
CA ALA A 15 79.64 34.18 -11.56
C ALA A 15 78.89 34.60 -12.86
N THR A 16 78.37 35.82 -12.77
CA THR A 16 77.56 36.69 -13.65
C THR A 16 77.86 36.77 -15.16
N CYS A 17 76.80 36.95 -15.96
CA CYS A 17 76.83 37.72 -17.21
C CYS A 17 75.45 38.39 -17.48
N VAL A 18 75.48 39.66 -17.91
CA VAL A 18 74.32 40.55 -18.14
C VAL A 18 73.91 40.51 -19.62
N VAL A 19 72.61 40.39 -19.92
CA VAL A 19 72.02 40.88 -21.19
C VAL A 19 70.68 41.56 -20.92
N TRP A 20 70.55 42.78 -21.42
CA TRP A 20 69.37 43.65 -21.35
C TRP A 20 68.29 43.24 -22.37
N GLY A 21 67.02 43.42 -21.97
CA GLY A 21 66.10 44.25 -22.76
C GLY A 21 65.13 43.54 -23.70
N SER A 22 64.02 43.05 -23.14
CA SER A 22 62.69 43.31 -23.71
C SER A 22 61.80 43.70 -22.53
N ARG A 23 61.65 45.01 -22.31
CA ARG A 23 60.70 45.55 -21.33
C ARG A 23 59.29 45.23 -21.83
N SER A 24 58.71 44.13 -21.34
CA SER A 24 57.27 44.10 -21.13
C SER A 24 57.02 44.91 -19.85
N LEU A 25 56.37 46.06 -19.99
CA LEU A 25 55.76 46.76 -18.87
C LEU A 25 54.71 45.82 -18.29
N VAL A 26 55.04 45.15 -17.19
CA VAL A 26 53.98 44.65 -16.30
C VAL A 26 53.41 45.92 -15.66
N ALA A 27 52.24 46.35 -16.13
CA ALA A 27 51.42 47.29 -15.40
C ALA A 27 51.17 46.68 -14.01
N GLY A 28 51.53 47.40 -12.95
CA GLY A 28 50.91 47.16 -11.64
C GLY A 28 49.41 47.44 -11.75
N PRO A 29 48.57 46.91 -10.85
CA PRO A 29 47.12 47.09 -10.93
C PRO A 29 46.81 48.57 -11.10
N GLU A 30 46.16 48.94 -12.21
CA GLU A 30 45.74 50.31 -12.44
C GLU A 30 44.55 50.61 -11.53
N ASP A 31 44.54 51.81 -10.94
CA ASP A 31 43.46 52.35 -10.11
C ASP A 31 42.18 52.43 -10.98
N GLY A 32 41.37 51.37 -10.99
CA GLY A 32 40.13 51.31 -11.78
C GLY A 32 39.61 49.91 -12.16
N ASP A 33 40.40 48.85 -12.04
CA ASP A 33 39.91 47.48 -12.32
C ASP A 33 39.20 46.86 -11.10
N PRO A 34 38.11 46.09 -11.29
CA PRO A 34 37.41 45.39 -10.20
C PRO A 34 38.32 44.34 -9.52
N PRO A 35 38.00 43.93 -8.27
CA PRO A 35 38.86 43.06 -7.49
C PRO A 35 38.93 41.66 -8.12
N THR A 36 40.06 40.98 -8.02
CA THR A 36 40.24 39.62 -8.57
C THR A 36 40.13 38.56 -7.47
N VAL A 37 39.22 37.59 -7.64
CA VAL A 37 39.14 36.38 -6.79
C VAL A 37 40.09 35.33 -7.37
N ALA A 38 41.32 35.27 -6.86
CA ALA A 38 42.40 34.43 -7.39
C ALA A 38 42.61 33.10 -6.63
N GLY A 39 41.80 32.85 -5.58
CA GLY A 39 41.78 31.60 -4.80
C GLY A 39 42.36 31.73 -3.37
N PRO A 40 42.04 30.79 -2.44
CA PRO A 40 41.08 29.69 -2.58
C PRO A 40 39.63 30.16 -2.75
N PHE A 41 38.88 29.43 -3.57
CA PHE A 41 37.43 29.63 -3.73
C PHE A 41 36.69 28.96 -2.55
N PRO A 42 35.44 29.36 -2.27
CA PRO A 42 34.61 28.64 -1.31
C PRO A 42 34.46 27.19 -1.79
N SER A 43 34.96 26.22 -1.02
CA SER A 43 34.85 24.79 -1.34
C SER A 43 33.51 24.24 -0.91
N GLU A 44 33.10 23.12 -1.51
CA GLU A 44 32.01 22.30 -1.01
C GLU A 44 32.24 21.93 0.46
N GLN A 45 31.17 21.98 1.26
CA GLN A 45 31.17 21.60 2.66
C GLN A 45 30.02 20.61 2.91
N SER A 46 30.29 19.58 3.71
CA SER A 46 29.31 18.58 4.17
C SER A 46 29.29 18.57 5.70
N THR A 47 28.11 18.48 6.31
CA THR A 47 27.94 18.53 7.78
C THR A 47 26.61 17.92 8.24
N CYS A 48 26.46 17.68 9.54
CA CYS A 48 25.24 17.14 10.15
C CYS A 48 24.27 18.23 10.59
N VAL A 49 22.99 17.86 10.66
CA VAL A 49 22.09 18.49 11.63
C VAL A 49 22.72 18.26 13.01
N CYS A 50 23.05 19.34 13.73
CA CYS A 50 23.71 19.35 15.04
C CYS A 50 25.25 19.29 15.12
N ALA A 51 26.02 19.07 14.03
CA ALA A 51 27.50 19.03 14.04
C ALA A 51 28.21 20.38 14.30
N GLY A 52 27.51 21.37 14.87
CA GLY A 52 28.03 22.71 15.14
C GLY A 52 27.97 23.65 13.93
N SER A 53 29.11 24.22 13.54
CA SER A 53 29.18 25.34 12.57
C SER A 53 30.05 25.05 11.35
N VAL A 54 29.60 25.44 10.16
CA VAL A 54 30.36 25.32 8.90
C VAL A 54 30.92 26.68 8.48
N GLN A 55 32.11 26.68 7.86
CA GLN A 55 32.75 27.90 7.36
C GLN A 55 33.00 27.86 5.84
N PHE A 56 32.61 28.94 5.16
CA PHE A 56 33.05 29.24 3.80
C PHE A 56 34.05 30.40 3.83
N SER A 57 35.09 30.33 3.02
CA SER A 57 36.08 31.42 2.90
C SER A 57 36.32 31.80 1.45
N VAL A 58 36.62 33.09 1.23
CA VAL A 58 37.04 33.61 -0.06
C VAL A 58 38.28 34.46 0.11
N ALA A 59 39.24 34.31 -0.80
CA ALA A 59 40.39 35.19 -0.89
C ALA A 59 40.32 36.04 -2.16
N ALA A 60 40.49 37.35 -1.99
CA ALA A 60 40.48 38.33 -3.07
C ALA A 60 41.75 39.19 -3.01
N SER A 61 42.24 39.61 -4.17
CA SER A 61 43.41 40.49 -4.32
C SER A 61 43.14 41.57 -5.36
N GLY A 62 43.84 42.70 -5.24
CA GLY A 62 43.54 43.93 -6.00
C GLY A 62 42.68 44.91 -5.19
N GLY A 63 42.85 46.21 -5.44
CA GLY A 63 42.12 47.28 -4.76
C GLY A 63 42.62 47.64 -3.35
N THR A 64 42.21 48.81 -2.85
CA THR A 64 42.27 49.17 -1.42
C THR A 64 40.85 49.30 -0.88
N GLY A 65 40.58 48.79 0.33
CA GLY A 65 39.25 48.89 0.95
C GLY A 65 38.22 47.86 0.46
N LEU A 66 38.60 46.59 0.35
CA LEU A 66 37.69 45.49 -0.01
C LEU A 66 36.50 45.39 0.95
N SER A 67 35.29 45.24 0.40
CA SER A 67 34.07 44.89 1.13
C SER A 67 33.48 43.58 0.61
N TYR A 68 32.89 42.79 1.52
CA TYR A 68 32.36 41.46 1.23
C TYR A 68 30.86 41.42 1.50
N GLN A 69 30.14 40.59 0.74
CA GLN A 69 28.74 40.27 0.99
C GLN A 69 28.44 38.85 0.53
N TRP A 70 28.13 37.96 1.47
CA TRP A 70 27.70 36.60 1.18
C TRP A 70 26.23 36.54 0.76
N ARG A 71 25.93 35.62 -0.17
CA ARG A 71 24.61 35.40 -0.77
C ARG A 71 24.29 33.92 -0.88
N ARG A 72 23.00 33.58 -0.75
CA ARG A 72 22.44 32.27 -1.11
C ARG A 72 21.33 32.48 -2.14
N GLY A 73 21.44 31.83 -3.31
CA GLY A 73 20.44 31.97 -4.38
C GLY A 73 20.18 33.40 -4.86
N GLY A 74 21.17 34.29 -4.71
CA GLY A 74 21.07 35.71 -5.06
C GLY A 74 20.55 36.63 -3.96
N VAL A 75 20.14 36.09 -2.80
CA VAL A 75 19.70 36.86 -1.63
C VAL A 75 20.88 37.12 -0.69
N ASP A 76 21.06 38.36 -0.25
CA ASP A 76 22.08 38.75 0.74
C ASP A 76 21.83 38.06 2.09
N LEU A 77 22.85 37.38 2.59
CA LEU A 77 22.86 36.83 3.94
C LEU A 77 23.11 37.94 4.95
N ILE A 78 22.46 37.86 6.11
CA ILE A 78 22.52 38.86 7.17
C ILE A 78 22.96 38.14 8.45
N ASP A 79 23.94 38.72 9.14
CA ASP A 79 24.40 38.20 10.43
C ASP A 79 23.26 38.13 11.45
N GLY A 80 23.16 37.01 12.16
CA GLY A 80 22.05 36.71 13.06
C GLY A 80 22.24 35.38 13.79
N LEU A 81 21.14 34.67 14.05
CA LEU A 81 21.18 33.38 14.76
C LEU A 81 21.84 32.26 13.96
N ASN A 82 21.70 32.26 12.63
CA ASN A 82 22.16 31.18 11.75
C ASN A 82 23.39 31.55 10.91
N TYR A 83 23.76 32.82 10.84
CA TYR A 83 24.88 33.30 10.02
C TYR A 83 25.74 34.29 10.81
N SER A 84 27.06 34.21 10.64
CA SER A 84 28.04 35.14 11.21
C SER A 84 29.15 35.40 10.18
N GLY A 85 29.59 36.65 10.04
CA GLY A 85 30.65 37.01 9.10
C GLY A 85 30.17 37.19 7.65
N ALA A 86 28.86 37.40 7.41
CA ALA A 86 28.26 37.63 6.10
C ALA A 86 28.88 38.83 5.34
N ASN A 87 29.51 39.76 6.05
CA ASN A 87 30.22 40.91 5.49
C ASN A 87 31.76 40.81 5.56
N THR A 88 32.29 39.61 5.77
CA THR A 88 33.73 39.34 5.87
C THR A 88 34.19 38.33 4.83
N SER A 89 35.51 38.10 4.76
CA SER A 89 36.08 37.06 3.90
C SER A 89 35.69 35.63 4.31
N THR A 90 35.11 35.44 5.50
CA THR A 90 34.69 34.14 6.02
C THR A 90 33.25 34.18 6.52
N LEU A 91 32.37 33.35 5.94
CA LEU A 91 31.01 33.14 6.44
C LEU A 91 31.00 31.90 7.33
N THR A 92 30.45 32.02 8.53
CA THR A 92 30.14 30.90 9.42
C THR A 92 28.62 30.70 9.47
N ILE A 93 28.17 29.48 9.22
CA ILE A 93 26.78 29.05 9.39
C ILE A 93 26.66 28.35 10.74
N LEU A 94 25.71 28.77 11.58
CA LEU A 94 25.48 28.32 12.94
C LEU A 94 24.11 27.63 13.03
N ASN A 95 23.93 26.73 14.00
CA ASN A 95 22.66 26.03 14.25
C ASN A 95 22.09 25.38 12.98
N ILE A 96 22.93 24.57 12.31
CA ILE A 96 22.67 24.08 10.96
C ILE A 96 21.43 23.19 10.95
N THR A 97 20.52 23.51 10.05
CA THR A 97 19.32 22.71 9.75
C THR A 97 19.36 22.21 8.32
N THR A 98 18.53 21.24 7.97
CA THR A 98 18.37 20.78 6.58
C THR A 98 17.96 21.92 5.62
N THR A 99 17.31 22.97 6.12
CA THR A 99 16.94 24.16 5.32
C THR A 99 18.13 25.06 4.95
N ASP A 100 19.31 24.82 5.53
CA ASP A 100 20.55 25.49 5.19
C ASP A 100 21.25 24.85 3.98
N ALA A 101 20.88 23.62 3.60
CA ALA A 101 21.42 22.95 2.42
C ALA A 101 21.19 23.78 1.15
N GLY A 102 22.19 23.83 0.27
CA GLY A 102 22.10 24.62 -0.95
C GLY A 102 23.38 24.64 -1.77
N THR A 103 23.24 24.65 -3.10
CA THR A 103 24.34 24.54 -4.08
C THR A 103 24.89 25.89 -4.55
N ASN A 104 24.50 27.00 -3.90
CA ASN A 104 24.65 28.35 -4.47
C ASN A 104 25.09 29.43 -3.47
N TYR A 105 25.94 29.07 -2.50
CA TYR A 105 26.61 30.04 -1.63
C TYR A 105 27.69 30.79 -2.41
N ARG A 106 27.59 32.13 -2.50
CA ARG A 106 28.55 32.98 -3.22
C ARG A 106 28.91 34.21 -2.41
N CYS A 107 30.14 34.68 -2.53
CA CYS A 107 30.57 35.96 -1.97
C CYS A 107 30.73 36.99 -3.08
N VAL A 108 30.18 38.18 -2.88
CA VAL A 108 30.41 39.36 -3.72
C VAL A 108 31.48 40.21 -3.06
N VAL A 109 32.59 40.42 -3.77
CA VAL A 109 33.72 41.24 -3.32
C VAL A 109 33.72 42.53 -4.12
N THR A 110 33.73 43.68 -3.43
CA THR A 110 33.64 45.01 -4.05
C THR A 110 34.79 45.91 -3.60
N ASP A 111 35.29 46.73 -4.51
CA ASP A 111 36.23 47.82 -4.25
C ASP A 111 35.84 49.08 -5.06
N SER A 112 36.75 50.05 -5.16
CA SER A 112 36.53 51.27 -5.94
C SER A 112 36.48 51.08 -7.46
N GLY A 113 37.00 49.97 -8.00
CA GLY A 113 37.00 49.61 -9.41
C GLY A 113 35.78 48.77 -9.84
N GLY A 114 35.06 48.15 -8.89
CA GLY A 114 33.80 47.47 -9.15
C GLY A 114 33.58 46.25 -8.25
N SER A 115 32.76 45.30 -8.71
CA SER A 115 32.41 44.08 -7.96
C SER A 115 32.68 42.80 -8.74
N THR A 116 33.18 41.78 -8.06
CA THR A 116 33.41 40.43 -8.59
C THR A 116 32.72 39.40 -7.71
N ILE A 117 32.12 38.37 -8.31
CA ILE A 117 31.40 37.30 -7.60
C ILE A 117 32.26 36.04 -7.59
N SER A 118 32.32 35.36 -6.44
CA SER A 118 32.99 34.05 -6.33
C SER A 118 32.28 32.95 -7.10
N GLU A 119 32.97 31.83 -7.27
CA GLU A 119 32.32 30.56 -7.59
C GLU A 119 31.31 30.16 -6.50
N ALA A 120 30.33 29.34 -6.89
CA ALA A 120 29.36 28.81 -5.94
C ALA A 120 29.97 27.69 -5.10
N ALA A 121 29.72 27.73 -3.80
CA ALA A 121 29.89 26.58 -2.92
C ALA A 121 28.55 25.87 -2.66
N THR A 122 28.65 24.56 -2.48
CA THR A 122 27.56 23.70 -2.04
C THR A 122 27.71 23.40 -0.55
N LEU A 123 26.62 23.54 0.19
CA LEU A 123 26.44 22.94 1.51
C LEU A 123 25.54 21.72 1.40
N ILE A 124 26.09 20.55 1.77
CA ILE A 124 25.33 19.32 1.98
C ILE A 124 25.08 19.20 3.49
N VAL A 125 23.82 19.02 3.88
CA VAL A 125 23.44 18.78 5.29
C VAL A 125 22.83 17.39 5.37
N ASN A 126 23.49 16.49 6.10
CA ASN A 126 23.00 15.14 6.36
C ASN A 126 22.07 15.17 7.57
N ALA A 127 20.97 14.41 7.51
CA ALA A 127 20.08 14.25 8.65
C ALA A 127 20.77 13.44 9.76
N ALA A 128 20.40 13.71 11.02
CA ALA A 128 20.82 12.87 12.14
C ALA A 128 20.29 11.45 11.94
N LEU A 129 21.14 10.45 12.15
CA LEU A 129 20.76 9.05 12.01
C LEU A 129 20.13 8.54 13.32
N PRO A 130 19.09 7.70 13.28
CA PRO A 130 18.64 6.98 14.47
C PRO A 130 19.77 6.09 15.02
N GLY A 131 20.27 6.43 16.21
CA GLY A 131 21.41 5.74 16.85
C GLY A 131 22.76 6.47 16.76
N ASP A 132 22.80 7.65 16.16
CA ASP A 132 23.94 8.59 16.21
C ASP A 132 23.87 9.40 17.51
N PHE A 133 24.46 8.87 18.58
CA PHE A 133 24.43 9.42 19.92
C PHE A 133 25.53 10.44 20.15
N ASP A 134 26.66 10.33 19.45
CA ASP A 134 27.75 11.31 19.54
C ASP A 134 27.60 12.50 18.57
N HIS A 135 26.57 12.45 17.71
CA HIS A 135 26.13 13.49 16.78
C HIS A 135 27.13 13.79 15.65
N ASP A 136 27.79 12.75 15.14
CA ASP A 136 28.85 12.87 14.13
C ASP A 136 28.43 12.49 12.69
N CYS A 137 27.16 12.11 12.48
CA CYS A 137 26.54 11.63 11.24
C CYS A 137 26.86 10.21 10.80
N ASP A 138 27.48 9.40 11.63
CA ASP A 138 27.46 7.97 11.41
C ASP A 138 26.90 7.21 12.61
N VAL A 139 26.82 5.88 12.47
CA VAL A 139 26.44 5.00 13.57
C VAL A 139 27.53 3.96 13.64
N ASP A 140 28.44 4.14 14.58
CA ASP A 140 29.67 3.36 14.66
C ASP A 140 30.00 2.88 16.09
N SER A 141 31.26 2.49 16.30
CA SER A 141 31.72 2.02 17.60
C SER A 141 31.59 3.07 18.72
N GLU A 142 31.74 4.35 18.43
CA GLU A 142 31.65 5.44 19.40
C GLU A 142 30.19 5.57 19.91
N ASP A 143 29.18 5.39 19.05
CA ASP A 143 27.77 5.32 19.47
C ASP A 143 27.45 4.08 20.31
N SER A 144 28.06 2.94 19.98
CA SER A 144 27.86 1.73 20.79
C SER A 144 28.42 1.88 22.20
N GLU A 145 29.50 2.65 22.36
CA GLU A 145 30.05 2.96 23.67
C GLU A 145 29.09 3.87 24.46
N LEU A 146 28.44 4.84 23.81
CA LEU A 146 27.41 5.68 24.44
C LEU A 146 26.14 4.91 24.80
N PHE A 147 25.74 3.94 23.98
CA PHE A 147 24.63 3.05 24.29
C PHE A 147 24.94 2.13 25.48
N ASP A 148 26.15 1.56 25.53
CA ASP A 148 26.62 0.73 26.64
C ASP A 148 26.63 1.47 27.99
N GLU A 149 26.82 2.79 27.98
CA GLU A 149 26.70 3.63 29.18
C GLU A 149 25.25 3.75 29.69
N CYS A 150 24.27 3.58 28.81
CA CYS A 150 22.84 3.73 29.10
C CYS A 150 22.13 2.42 29.41
N LEU A 151 22.70 1.26 29.04
CA LEU A 151 22.18 -0.08 29.31
C LEU A 151 21.85 -0.29 30.80
N SER A 152 20.56 -0.28 31.12
CA SER A 152 20.02 -0.44 32.47
C SER A 152 19.43 -1.83 32.71
N GLY A 153 19.03 -2.54 31.64
CA GLY A 153 18.42 -3.86 31.64
C GLY A 153 16.89 -3.83 31.89
N PRO A 154 16.18 -4.94 31.61
CA PRO A 154 14.72 -4.94 31.52
C PRO A 154 14.03 -4.55 32.83
N GLY A 155 13.13 -3.59 32.75
CA GLY A 155 12.35 -3.02 33.85
C GLY A 155 13.14 -2.07 34.76
N VAL A 156 14.34 -1.66 34.37
CA VAL A 156 15.15 -0.69 35.11
C VAL A 156 15.09 0.65 34.40
N PRO A 157 14.45 1.68 34.98
CA PRO A 157 14.25 2.95 34.31
C PRO A 157 15.54 3.54 33.75
N ALA A 158 15.46 4.07 32.54
CA ALA A 158 16.58 4.74 31.88
C ALA A 158 17.23 5.78 32.80
N SER A 159 18.56 5.84 32.77
CA SER A 159 19.31 6.80 33.58
C SER A 159 19.16 8.21 32.99
N SER A 160 19.30 9.26 33.81
CA SER A 160 19.09 10.65 33.36
C SER A 160 20.02 11.00 32.18
N GLY A 161 19.45 11.26 31.00
CA GLY A 161 20.19 11.55 29.76
C GLY A 161 20.27 10.38 28.78
N CYS A 162 19.59 9.26 29.08
CA CYS A 162 19.52 8.07 28.23
C CYS A 162 18.19 7.93 27.47
N ASP A 163 17.38 9.00 27.45
CA ASP A 163 16.06 9.00 26.80
C ASP A 163 16.17 8.84 25.27
N GLU A 164 17.34 9.09 24.68
CA GLU A 164 17.59 8.94 23.25
C GLU A 164 17.95 7.49 22.87
N GLN A 165 18.34 6.68 23.86
CA GLN A 165 18.76 5.27 23.72
C GLN A 165 17.61 4.28 23.98
N ASP A 166 16.46 4.76 24.47
CA ASP A 166 15.19 4.03 24.62
C ASP A 166 14.42 4.12 23.29
N PHE A 167 14.63 3.14 22.41
CA PHE A 167 14.10 3.14 21.05
C PHE A 167 12.66 2.65 20.95
N ASP A 168 12.20 1.85 21.92
CA ASP A 168 10.84 1.32 21.94
C ASP A 168 9.88 2.05 22.90
N ASP A 169 10.35 3.16 23.50
CA ASP A 169 9.62 4.09 24.37
C ASP A 169 9.01 3.40 25.61
N ASP A 170 9.63 2.31 26.09
CA ASP A 170 9.10 1.53 27.21
C ASP A 170 9.59 2.01 28.59
N GLY A 171 10.56 2.94 28.58
CA GLY A 171 11.09 3.63 29.74
C GLY A 171 12.35 2.98 30.33
N ASP A 172 12.89 1.94 29.72
CA ASP A 172 14.20 1.37 30.01
C ASP A 172 15.12 1.28 28.78
N VAL A 173 16.40 0.97 28.99
CA VAL A 173 17.37 0.78 27.90
C VAL A 173 17.95 -0.62 28.04
N ASP A 174 17.53 -1.52 27.15
CA ASP A 174 17.83 -2.94 27.24
C ASP A 174 18.24 -3.60 25.91
N MET A 175 18.20 -4.93 25.86
CA MET A 175 18.63 -5.69 24.67
C MET A 175 17.66 -5.55 23.48
N SER A 176 16.43 -5.09 23.73
CA SER A 176 15.43 -4.74 22.71
C SER A 176 15.89 -3.49 21.95
N ASP A 177 16.35 -2.46 22.68
CA ASP A 177 16.97 -1.25 22.15
C ASP A 177 18.31 -1.52 21.45
N PHE A 178 19.13 -2.41 22.02
CA PHE A 178 20.38 -2.84 21.38
C PHE A 178 20.12 -3.48 20.01
N GLY A 179 18.99 -4.19 19.88
CA GLY A 179 18.53 -4.71 18.60
C GLY A 179 18.30 -3.61 17.57
N PHE A 180 17.77 -2.44 17.98
CA PHE A 180 17.57 -1.28 17.10
C PHE A 180 18.91 -0.63 16.72
N LEU A 181 19.81 -0.41 17.69
CA LEU A 181 21.14 0.14 17.41
C LEU A 181 21.96 -0.75 16.47
N GLN A 182 21.96 -2.07 16.70
CA GLN A 182 22.70 -3.02 15.88
C GLN A 182 22.19 -3.08 14.43
N ARG A 183 20.95 -2.63 14.17
CA ARG A 183 20.37 -2.53 12.82
C ARG A 183 20.80 -1.25 12.09
N SER A 184 21.17 -0.18 12.81
CA SER A 184 21.74 1.06 12.26
C SER A 184 23.22 0.93 11.86
N TYR A 185 23.92 -0.12 12.32
CA TYR A 185 25.29 -0.45 11.93
C TYR A 185 25.38 -0.88 10.45
N GLY A 186 26.05 -0.08 9.61
CA GLY A 186 26.45 -0.50 8.27
C GLY A 186 27.45 -1.66 8.30
N SER A 187 27.38 -2.58 7.34
CA SER A 187 28.37 -3.66 7.25
C SER A 187 29.77 -3.07 6.96
N GLN A 188 30.63 -3.08 7.98
CA GLN A 188 32.07 -2.72 7.94
C GLN A 188 32.48 -1.25 8.20
N GLY A 189 31.82 -0.52 9.10
CA GLY A 189 32.34 0.76 9.59
C GLY A 189 32.60 1.76 8.46
N GLN A 190 31.64 1.83 7.53
CA GLN A 190 31.53 2.88 6.53
C GLN A 190 30.21 3.60 6.77
N PRO A 191 30.15 4.92 6.56
CA PRO A 191 28.93 5.70 6.75
C PRO A 191 27.80 5.05 5.98
N ALA A 192 26.65 4.83 6.62
CA ALA A 192 25.44 4.43 5.94
C ALA A 192 25.04 5.54 4.98
N VAL A 193 25.49 5.47 3.72
CA VAL A 193 24.96 6.31 2.66
C VAL A 193 23.53 5.82 2.44
N ILE A 194 22.55 6.54 3.01
CA ILE A 194 21.14 6.32 2.67
C ILE A 194 21.01 6.67 1.19
N VAL A 195 21.08 5.65 0.34
CA VAL A 195 20.80 5.80 -1.09
C VAL A 195 19.29 6.09 -1.15
N PRO A 196 18.85 7.25 -1.68
CA PRO A 196 17.43 7.53 -1.80
C PRO A 196 16.75 6.41 -2.59
N ARG A 197 15.53 6.00 -2.22
CA ARG A 197 14.86 4.88 -2.90
C ARG A 197 13.65 5.38 -3.69
N ASP A 198 13.53 4.89 -4.91
CA ASP A 198 12.31 5.01 -5.68
C ASP A 198 11.58 3.67 -5.55
N VAL A 199 10.43 3.68 -4.88
CA VAL A 199 9.63 2.50 -4.55
C VAL A 199 8.35 2.51 -5.38
N VAL A 200 7.99 1.39 -5.98
CA VAL A 200 6.68 1.22 -6.61
C VAL A 200 5.92 0.05 -6.01
N PHE A 201 4.68 0.29 -5.60
CA PHE A 201 3.73 -0.77 -5.30
C PHE A 201 3.08 -1.25 -6.58
N VAL A 202 3.13 -2.54 -6.86
CA VAL A 202 2.46 -3.18 -7.99
C VAL A 202 1.38 -4.11 -7.44
N LEU A 203 0.12 -3.72 -7.65
CA LEU A 203 -1.02 -4.34 -6.98
C LEU A 203 -1.83 -5.24 -7.92
N ASP A 204 -2.05 -6.49 -7.52
CA ASP A 204 -3.01 -7.37 -8.18
C ASP A 204 -4.45 -6.90 -7.89
N LEU A 205 -5.18 -6.51 -8.93
CA LEU A 205 -6.59 -6.11 -8.84
C LEU A 205 -7.48 -7.08 -9.61
N SER A 206 -7.04 -8.30 -9.85
CA SER A 206 -7.83 -9.32 -10.54
C SER A 206 -8.99 -9.82 -9.68
N SER A 207 -9.85 -10.68 -10.25
CA SER A 207 -11.00 -11.24 -9.54
C SER A 207 -10.60 -12.31 -8.51
N SER A 208 -9.41 -12.90 -8.61
CA SER A 208 -8.95 -13.90 -7.64
C SER A 208 -8.70 -13.26 -6.27
N MET A 209 -8.34 -11.97 -6.26
CA MET A 209 -8.25 -11.15 -5.05
C MET A 209 -9.57 -10.95 -4.31
N ARG A 210 -10.71 -11.31 -4.91
CA ARG A 210 -11.99 -11.33 -4.20
C ARG A 210 -12.01 -12.34 -3.04
N LEU A 211 -11.20 -13.38 -3.11
CA LEU A 211 -11.03 -14.33 -2.01
C LEU A 211 -10.34 -13.70 -0.80
N GLU A 212 -9.73 -12.51 -0.93
CA GLU A 212 -9.21 -11.68 0.17
C GLU A 212 -10.20 -10.68 0.70
N SER A 213 -11.39 -10.64 0.10
CA SER A 213 -12.45 -9.82 0.64
C SER A 213 -12.76 -10.29 2.04
N SER A 214 -13.11 -9.34 2.91
CA SER A 214 -13.40 -9.61 4.31
C SER A 214 -14.42 -10.73 4.52
N LEU A 215 -15.13 -11.20 3.48
CA LEU A 215 -15.95 -12.42 3.36
C LEU A 215 -15.26 -13.79 3.54
N ALA A 216 -13.98 -13.91 3.21
CA ALA A 216 -13.17 -15.07 3.56
C ALA A 216 -12.46 -14.91 4.92
N GLN A 217 -12.18 -13.67 5.33
CA GLN A 217 -11.59 -13.32 6.63
C GLN A 217 -12.62 -12.89 7.71
N VAL A 218 -13.95 -13.11 7.53
CA VAL A 218 -15.03 -12.45 8.34
C VAL A 218 -15.15 -12.99 9.76
N ASN A 219 -14.18 -12.66 10.57
CA ASN A 219 -14.33 -12.79 12.01
C ASN A 219 -14.40 -11.42 12.68
N ARG A 220 -14.46 -10.32 11.90
CA ARG A 220 -14.26 -8.96 12.44
C ARG A 220 -15.10 -7.81 11.86
N ILE A 221 -16.01 -8.00 10.89
CA ILE A 221 -16.83 -6.87 10.38
C ILE A 221 -18.32 -7.24 10.25
N GLU A 222 -19.17 -6.46 10.93
CA GLU A 222 -20.63 -6.49 10.78
C GLU A 222 -21.04 -5.74 9.51
N ILE A 223 -21.72 -6.42 8.57
CA ILE A 223 -22.30 -5.75 7.39
C ILE A 223 -23.78 -5.55 7.63
N ALA A 224 -24.20 -4.30 7.78
CA ALA A 224 -25.61 -3.98 7.79
C ALA A 224 -26.21 -4.21 6.39
N ASN A 225 -27.29 -4.99 6.29
CA ASN A 225 -28.12 -5.14 5.09
C ASN A 225 -28.40 -3.78 4.40
N ARG A 226 -28.60 -2.73 5.21
CA ARG A 226 -28.82 -1.35 4.76
C ARG A 226 -27.61 -0.72 4.08
N GLY A 227 -26.38 -1.03 4.51
CA GLY A 227 -25.16 -0.53 3.87
C GLY A 227 -25.01 -1.04 2.44
N ILE A 228 -25.30 -2.33 2.21
CA ILE A 228 -25.26 -2.92 0.87
C ILE A 228 -26.27 -2.25 -0.06
N TRP A 229 -27.50 -1.99 0.42
CA TRP A 229 -28.49 -1.27 -0.37
C TRP A 229 -28.11 0.18 -0.66
N ALA A 230 -27.41 0.84 0.27
CA ALA A 230 -26.86 2.16 0.03
C ALA A 230 -25.88 2.16 -1.14
N HIS A 231 -24.98 1.17 -1.18
CA HIS A 231 -24.02 1.05 -2.26
C HIS A 231 -24.75 0.74 -3.59
N LEU A 232 -25.77 -0.13 -3.57
CA LEU A 232 -26.56 -0.47 -4.75
C LEU A 232 -27.45 0.67 -5.24
N TRP A 233 -27.66 1.72 -4.44
CA TRP A 233 -28.53 2.83 -4.82
C TRP A 233 -28.02 3.56 -6.07
N ASP A 234 -28.95 3.88 -6.95
CA ASP A 234 -28.64 4.68 -8.13
C ASP A 234 -28.80 6.17 -7.81
N THR A 235 -27.66 6.84 -7.69
CA THR A 235 -27.55 8.25 -7.29
C THR A 235 -28.23 9.21 -8.25
N GLN A 236 -28.59 8.79 -9.47
CA GLN A 236 -29.39 9.62 -10.38
C GLN A 236 -30.78 9.97 -9.80
N TRP A 237 -31.24 9.22 -8.79
CA TRP A 237 -32.52 9.43 -8.11
C TRP A 237 -32.39 10.19 -6.79
N GLY A 238 -31.22 10.78 -6.52
CA GLY A 238 -30.90 11.50 -5.28
C GLY A 238 -30.37 10.58 -4.18
N ASP A 239 -30.30 11.12 -2.96
CA ASP A 239 -29.87 10.33 -1.80
C ASP A 239 -30.87 9.22 -1.49
N PRO A 240 -30.40 8.03 -1.07
CA PRO A 240 -31.31 6.99 -0.61
C PRO A 240 -32.13 7.56 0.57
N PRO A 241 -33.45 7.30 0.62
CA PRO A 241 -34.25 7.69 1.79
C PRO A 241 -33.59 7.14 3.05
N SER A 242 -33.74 7.78 4.22
CA SER A 242 -33.08 7.32 5.45
C SER A 242 -34.09 6.95 6.53
N GLU A 243 -33.85 5.87 7.26
CA GLU A 243 -34.59 5.49 8.46
C GLU A 243 -33.59 5.24 9.61
N GLY A 244 -33.75 5.98 10.71
CA GLY A 244 -32.82 5.92 11.84
C GLY A 244 -31.40 6.43 11.54
N GLY A 245 -31.22 7.25 10.50
CA GLY A 245 -29.90 7.75 10.07
C GLY A 245 -29.14 6.81 9.13
N ALA A 246 -29.68 5.63 8.83
CA ALA A 246 -29.15 4.71 7.83
C ALA A 246 -30.02 4.73 6.56
N PRO A 247 -29.46 4.39 5.39
CA PRO A 247 -30.22 4.22 4.15
C PRO A 247 -31.40 3.25 4.36
N ALA A 248 -32.60 3.74 4.06
CA ALA A 248 -33.83 3.01 3.93
C ALA A 248 -33.77 2.25 2.61
N GLY A 249 -33.87 0.94 2.71
CA GLY A 249 -33.95 0.01 1.59
C GLY A 249 -34.85 -1.15 1.97
N PRO A 250 -35.37 -1.91 1.00
CA PRO A 250 -36.08 -3.14 1.31
C PRO A 250 -35.15 -4.05 2.12
N TYR A 251 -35.67 -4.75 3.11
CA TYR A 251 -34.92 -5.85 3.70
C TYR A 251 -34.64 -6.87 2.58
N LEU A 252 -33.44 -7.47 2.52
CA LEU A 252 -33.15 -8.68 1.72
C LEU A 252 -33.96 -9.87 2.27
N GLY A 253 -35.28 -9.74 2.25
CA GLY A 253 -36.21 -10.56 2.97
C GLY A 253 -35.88 -10.63 4.46
N ASN A 254 -36.00 -11.82 5.02
CA ASN A 254 -35.70 -12.13 6.41
C ASN A 254 -34.18 -12.38 6.63
N MET A 255 -33.32 -12.13 5.63
CA MET A 255 -31.86 -12.26 5.70
C MET A 255 -31.23 -10.95 6.20
N ASN A 256 -31.59 -10.53 7.41
CA ASN A 256 -31.23 -9.21 7.96
C ASN A 256 -30.17 -9.26 9.07
N THR A 257 -29.65 -10.44 9.40
CA THR A 257 -28.58 -10.67 10.37
C THR A 257 -27.30 -11.12 9.65
N TRP A 258 -26.14 -10.75 10.22
CA TRP A 258 -24.82 -11.04 9.68
C TRP A 258 -23.85 -11.45 10.81
N GLY A 259 -23.09 -12.53 10.60
CA GLY A 259 -21.87 -12.86 11.33
C GLY A 259 -22.07 -13.54 12.69
N ASP A 260 -21.05 -14.30 13.10
CA ASP A 260 -20.76 -14.60 14.49
C ASP A 260 -19.30 -14.22 14.82
N THR A 261 -18.97 -14.15 16.11
CA THR A 261 -17.64 -13.70 16.59
C THR A 261 -16.54 -14.77 16.48
N THR A 262 -16.79 -15.92 15.84
CA THR A 262 -15.93 -17.10 15.95
C THR A 262 -14.97 -17.19 14.78
N ALA A 263 -13.67 -17.06 15.06
CA ALA A 263 -12.64 -17.09 14.05
C ALA A 263 -12.23 -18.49 13.60
N GLY A 264 -12.55 -18.86 12.35
CA GLY A 264 -12.14 -20.11 11.73
C GLY A 264 -11.36 -19.91 10.42
N PRO A 265 -10.32 -20.73 10.12
CA PRO A 265 -9.53 -20.67 8.88
C PRO A 265 -10.25 -21.19 7.62
N ALA A 266 -11.52 -21.60 7.71
CA ALA A 266 -12.24 -22.32 6.65
C ALA A 266 -13.32 -21.50 5.92
N GLY A 267 -13.30 -20.17 6.06
CA GLY A 267 -14.46 -19.37 5.63
C GLY A 267 -15.71 -19.72 6.46
N ILE A 268 -16.79 -19.03 6.13
CA ILE A 268 -18.16 -19.11 6.69
C ILE A 268 -18.40 -20.10 7.84
N ASN A 269 -18.71 -19.59 9.03
CA ASN A 269 -19.26 -20.44 10.07
C ASN A 269 -20.67 -20.91 9.67
N VAL A 270 -20.85 -22.23 9.57
CA VAL A 270 -22.16 -22.83 9.31
C VAL A 270 -23.17 -22.55 10.43
N ASP A 271 -22.69 -22.24 11.62
CA ASP A 271 -23.52 -21.87 12.76
C ASP A 271 -23.80 -20.35 12.82
N ASP A 272 -23.42 -19.60 11.78
CA ASP A 272 -23.71 -18.17 11.66
C ASP A 272 -25.22 -17.93 11.79
N PRO A 273 -25.67 -17.13 12.78
CA PRO A 273 -27.09 -16.84 13.00
C PRO A 273 -27.73 -16.04 11.85
N GLY A 274 -26.94 -15.48 10.95
CA GLY A 274 -27.32 -14.86 9.67
C GLY A 274 -27.61 -15.84 8.54
N LEU A 275 -27.30 -17.13 8.71
CA LEU A 275 -27.58 -18.17 7.73
C LEU A 275 -28.75 -19.05 8.15
N VAL A 276 -29.72 -19.22 7.25
CA VAL A 276 -30.86 -20.11 7.47
C VAL A 276 -30.69 -21.37 6.65
N TYR A 277 -30.65 -22.50 7.35
CA TYR A 277 -30.54 -23.82 6.74
C TYR A 277 -31.89 -24.32 6.24
N LEU A 278 -32.06 -24.38 4.92
CA LEU A 278 -33.29 -24.76 4.23
C LEU A 278 -33.06 -25.93 3.25
N PRO A 279 -32.66 -27.12 3.73
CA PRO A 279 -32.37 -28.27 2.87
C PRO A 279 -33.58 -28.76 2.08
N ARG A 280 -33.33 -29.27 0.87
CA ARG A 280 -34.32 -29.96 0.05
C ARG A 280 -34.59 -31.37 0.60
N PHE A 281 -35.84 -31.82 0.52
CA PHE A 281 -36.33 -33.11 1.01
C PHE A 281 -36.32 -33.28 2.54
N GLN A 282 -36.30 -32.18 3.29
CA GLN A 282 -36.41 -32.22 4.75
C GLN A 282 -37.44 -31.21 5.24
N ASN A 283 -38.12 -31.56 6.34
CA ASN A 283 -39.02 -30.64 7.00
C ASN A 283 -38.21 -29.60 7.78
N TRP A 284 -38.72 -28.37 7.83
CA TRP A 284 -38.10 -27.26 8.55
C TRP A 284 -38.85 -26.95 9.85
N THR A 285 -38.25 -26.14 10.72
CA THR A 285 -38.85 -25.71 12.00
C THR A 285 -38.88 -24.20 12.12
N LEU A 286 -39.32 -23.52 11.06
CA LEU A 286 -39.42 -22.07 11.02
C LEU A 286 -40.62 -21.58 11.84
N SER A 287 -40.47 -20.43 12.49
CA SER A 287 -41.57 -19.76 13.18
C SER A 287 -42.34 -18.83 12.25
N SER A 288 -43.62 -18.62 12.52
CA SER A 288 -44.43 -17.61 11.82
C SER A 288 -43.86 -16.21 12.01
N ALA A 289 -43.36 -15.90 13.22
CA ALA A 289 -42.74 -14.62 13.53
C ALA A 289 -41.52 -14.34 12.64
N TRP A 290 -40.66 -15.34 12.42
CA TRP A 290 -39.50 -15.19 11.55
C TRP A 290 -39.90 -15.08 10.07
N THR A 291 -40.76 -15.99 9.59
CA THR A 291 -41.14 -16.07 8.17
C THR A 291 -41.93 -14.83 7.71
N SER A 292 -42.64 -14.19 8.64
CA SER A 292 -43.53 -13.06 8.35
C SER A 292 -42.92 -11.68 8.61
N GLN A 293 -41.61 -11.55 8.90
CA GLN A 293 -41.01 -10.24 9.17
C GLN A 293 -41.18 -9.29 7.99
N THR A 294 -40.86 -9.76 6.77
CA THR A 294 -40.99 -8.96 5.55
C THR A 294 -42.46 -8.69 5.17
N LEU A 295 -43.38 -9.59 5.52
CA LEU A 295 -44.82 -9.35 5.34
C LEU A 295 -45.31 -8.20 6.22
N ALA A 296 -44.93 -8.23 7.50
CA ALA A 296 -45.34 -7.23 8.48
C ALA A 296 -44.82 -5.84 8.12
N SER A 297 -43.57 -5.73 7.62
CA SER A 297 -43.00 -4.45 7.19
C SER A 297 -43.71 -3.86 5.96
N GLN A 298 -44.36 -4.69 5.14
CA GLN A 298 -45.17 -4.25 4.00
C GLN A 298 -46.67 -4.15 4.32
N GLY A 299 -47.06 -4.26 5.60
CA GLY A 299 -48.44 -4.09 6.05
C GLY A 299 -49.35 -5.31 5.82
N PHE A 300 -48.78 -6.48 5.52
CA PHE A 300 -49.53 -7.73 5.43
C PHE A 300 -49.62 -8.45 6.78
N GLY A 301 -50.63 -9.32 6.92
CA GLY A 301 -50.76 -10.19 8.10
C GLY A 301 -49.64 -11.24 8.17
N ALA A 302 -49.49 -11.90 9.31
CA ALA A 302 -48.56 -13.03 9.45
C ALA A 302 -49.13 -14.33 8.86
N TYR A 303 -48.25 -15.29 8.54
CA TYR A 303 -48.68 -16.64 8.18
C TYR A 303 -49.28 -17.37 9.38
N THR A 304 -50.42 -18.02 9.17
CA THR A 304 -51.12 -18.85 10.16
C THR A 304 -50.38 -20.15 10.44
N ALA A 305 -50.77 -20.86 11.50
CA ALA A 305 -50.24 -22.19 11.81
C ALA A 305 -50.47 -23.20 10.66
N THR A 306 -51.58 -23.09 9.92
CA THR A 306 -51.88 -23.96 8.77
C THR A 306 -50.96 -23.67 7.59
N GLU A 307 -50.67 -22.40 7.30
CA GLU A 307 -49.71 -22.02 6.26
C GLU A 307 -48.29 -22.45 6.64
N MET A 308 -47.90 -22.23 7.90
CA MET A 308 -46.59 -22.66 8.40
C MET A 308 -46.39 -24.18 8.34
N ALA A 309 -47.47 -24.98 8.50
CA ALA A 309 -47.39 -26.43 8.32
C ALA A 309 -47.04 -26.82 6.87
N VAL A 310 -47.47 -26.05 5.88
CA VAL A 310 -47.10 -26.24 4.47
C VAL A 310 -45.69 -25.73 4.19
N ILE A 311 -45.35 -24.52 4.66
CA ILE A 311 -44.02 -23.91 4.47
C ILE A 311 -42.90 -24.77 5.09
N ASN A 312 -43.17 -25.44 6.21
CA ASN A 312 -42.21 -26.33 6.86
C ASN A 312 -42.20 -27.77 6.29
N SER A 313 -43.05 -28.11 5.32
CA SER A 313 -43.19 -29.47 4.80
C SER A 313 -42.42 -29.70 3.51
N SER A 314 -41.65 -30.79 3.47
CA SER A 314 -40.93 -31.31 2.29
C SER A 314 -41.80 -32.01 1.24
N ALA A 315 -43.13 -32.08 1.44
CA ALA A 315 -44.03 -32.90 0.64
C ALA A 315 -43.99 -32.62 -0.88
N THR A 316 -43.67 -31.39 -1.29
CA THR A 316 -43.64 -30.95 -2.69
C THR A 316 -42.22 -30.86 -3.28
N ASP A 317 -41.18 -31.24 -2.53
CA ASP A 317 -39.77 -31.04 -2.94
C ASP A 317 -39.32 -31.88 -4.13
N SER A 318 -40.09 -32.88 -4.54
CA SER A 318 -39.82 -33.62 -5.78
C SER A 318 -39.81 -32.70 -7.00
N GLU A 319 -40.63 -31.65 -7.00
CA GLU A 319 -40.59 -30.56 -7.98
C GLU A 319 -39.58 -29.48 -7.54
N VAL A 320 -38.54 -29.25 -8.33
CA VAL A 320 -37.52 -28.22 -8.06
C VAL A 320 -38.15 -26.82 -7.94
N GLY A 321 -39.15 -26.52 -8.77
CA GLY A 321 -39.86 -25.24 -8.75
C GLY A 321 -40.59 -24.99 -7.43
N ALA A 322 -41.30 -26.00 -6.92
CA ALA A 322 -42.01 -25.91 -5.65
C ALA A 322 -41.05 -25.71 -4.46
N TYR A 323 -39.93 -26.44 -4.43
CA TYR A 323 -38.88 -26.23 -3.43
C TYR A 323 -38.36 -24.78 -3.45
N LYS A 324 -38.01 -24.26 -4.63
CA LYS A 324 -37.51 -22.87 -4.78
C LYS A 324 -38.53 -21.85 -4.26
N ARG A 325 -39.82 -22.01 -4.60
CA ARG A 325 -40.88 -21.13 -4.09
C ARG A 325 -41.01 -21.23 -2.57
N ARG A 326 -40.89 -22.44 -1.99
CA ARG A 326 -40.87 -22.62 -0.53
C ARG A 326 -39.70 -21.90 0.14
N VAL A 327 -38.50 -21.96 -0.45
CA VAL A 327 -37.32 -21.20 0.01
C VAL A 327 -37.56 -19.70 -0.10
N GLN A 328 -38.09 -19.20 -1.23
CA GLN A 328 -38.38 -17.78 -1.40
C GLN A 328 -39.40 -17.25 -0.38
N VAL A 329 -40.43 -18.05 -0.08
CA VAL A 329 -41.43 -17.72 0.95
C VAL A 329 -40.80 -17.73 2.34
N ALA A 330 -40.01 -18.74 2.67
CA ALA A 330 -39.28 -18.81 3.94
C ALA A 330 -38.42 -17.56 4.13
N LEU A 331 -37.59 -17.23 3.15
CA LEU A 331 -36.71 -16.07 3.18
C LEU A 331 -37.45 -14.72 3.10
N GLY A 332 -38.78 -14.68 2.96
CA GLY A 332 -39.54 -13.42 2.86
C GLY A 332 -39.31 -12.66 1.55
N LEU A 333 -38.76 -13.32 0.53
CA LEU A 333 -38.51 -12.71 -0.79
C LEU A 333 -39.82 -12.58 -1.59
N VAL A 334 -40.74 -13.52 -1.37
CA VAL A 334 -42.07 -13.53 -1.97
C VAL A 334 -43.13 -13.80 -0.91
N ARG A 335 -44.33 -13.28 -1.13
CA ARG A 335 -45.54 -13.61 -0.40
C ARG A 335 -46.24 -14.79 -1.07
N TRP A 336 -46.64 -15.79 -0.30
CA TRP A 336 -47.58 -16.81 -0.74
C TRP A 336 -49.00 -16.36 -0.40
N LYS A 337 -49.81 -16.11 -1.43
CA LYS A 337 -51.25 -15.85 -1.33
C LYS A 337 -51.95 -17.21 -1.13
N SER A 338 -51.98 -17.76 0.07
CA SER A 338 -52.43 -19.15 0.27
C SER A 338 -53.93 -19.39 0.04
N GLY A 339 -54.77 -18.36 0.24
CA GLY A 339 -56.23 -18.53 0.23
C GLY A 339 -56.81 -19.29 1.43
N LYS A 340 -55.97 -19.66 2.41
CA LYS A 340 -56.41 -20.38 3.62
C LYS A 340 -57.16 -19.46 4.58
N ALA A 341 -58.11 -20.04 5.32
CA ALA A 341 -58.94 -19.28 6.27
C ALA A 341 -58.09 -18.55 7.32
N GLY A 342 -58.21 -17.23 7.36
CA GLY A 342 -57.43 -16.36 8.27
C GLY A 342 -55.98 -16.14 7.87
N GLY A 343 -55.53 -16.71 6.75
CA GLY A 343 -54.18 -16.56 6.20
C GLY A 343 -54.08 -15.50 5.11
N GLN A 344 -53.00 -15.57 4.32
CA GLN A 344 -52.75 -14.64 3.22
C GLN A 344 -53.81 -14.81 2.11
N PRO A 345 -54.52 -13.75 1.72
CA PRO A 345 -55.59 -13.84 0.73
C PRO A 345 -55.06 -13.98 -0.70
N GLY A 346 -55.80 -14.69 -1.57
CA GLY A 346 -55.63 -14.64 -3.02
C GLY A 346 -55.26 -15.94 -3.74
N GLY A 347 -55.05 -17.05 -3.03
CA GLY A 347 -54.82 -18.39 -3.61
C GLY A 347 -56.05 -19.28 -3.57
N ASP A 348 -55.85 -20.55 -3.89
CA ASP A 348 -56.91 -21.55 -4.00
C ASP A 348 -57.15 -22.36 -2.71
N GLY A 349 -56.31 -22.18 -1.69
CA GLY A 349 -56.45 -22.78 -0.36
C GLY A 349 -55.76 -24.13 -0.18
N ASP A 350 -55.09 -24.66 -1.22
CA ASP A 350 -54.48 -25.98 -1.19
C ASP A 350 -53.15 -26.03 -0.37
N ASN A 351 -52.43 -27.15 -0.44
CA ASN A 351 -51.17 -27.35 0.29
C ASN A 351 -49.94 -27.29 -0.63
N VAL A 352 -50.05 -26.57 -1.74
CA VAL A 352 -49.00 -26.35 -2.73
C VAL A 352 -48.70 -24.85 -2.78
N ILE A 353 -47.43 -24.50 -2.95
CA ILE A 353 -47.04 -23.10 -3.19
C ILE A 353 -46.82 -22.99 -4.69
N ASP A 354 -47.83 -22.51 -5.40
CA ASP A 354 -47.79 -22.44 -6.86
C ASP A 354 -47.22 -21.13 -7.40
N SER A 355 -46.71 -21.17 -8.63
CA SER A 355 -46.16 -20.00 -9.31
C SER A 355 -47.18 -18.87 -9.48
N SER A 356 -48.48 -19.20 -9.59
CA SER A 356 -49.56 -18.20 -9.69
C SER A 356 -49.97 -17.59 -8.34
N GLU A 357 -49.57 -18.24 -7.24
CA GLU A 357 -49.92 -17.85 -5.88
C GLU A 357 -48.84 -17.04 -5.18
N VAL A 358 -47.68 -16.85 -5.81
CA VAL A 358 -46.61 -16.03 -5.26
C VAL A 358 -46.62 -14.61 -5.80
N GLU A 359 -46.19 -13.67 -4.97
CA GLU A 359 -46.02 -12.26 -5.32
C GLU A 359 -44.70 -11.76 -4.74
N ALA A 360 -43.88 -11.07 -5.54
CA ALA A 360 -42.59 -10.57 -5.08
C ALA A 360 -42.78 -9.50 -3.98
N LEU A 361 -42.16 -9.72 -2.82
CA LEU A 361 -42.06 -8.73 -1.75
C LEU A 361 -40.76 -7.93 -1.90
N VAL A 362 -39.68 -8.61 -2.27
CA VAL A 362 -38.36 -8.00 -2.45
C VAL A 362 -38.00 -8.09 -3.92
N PRO A 363 -38.01 -6.97 -4.67
CA PRO A 363 -37.55 -6.95 -6.05
C PRO A 363 -36.07 -7.36 -6.13
N TYR A 364 -35.71 -8.10 -7.18
CA TYR A 364 -34.30 -8.40 -7.45
C TYR A 364 -33.64 -7.23 -8.22
N PRO A 365 -32.43 -6.79 -7.89
CA PRO A 365 -31.72 -5.70 -8.58
C PRO A 365 -31.15 -6.15 -9.94
N SER A 366 -31.97 -6.60 -10.90
CA SER A 366 -31.49 -7.08 -12.21
C SER A 366 -32.17 -6.45 -13.44
N GLU A 367 -33.09 -5.51 -13.25
CA GLU A 367 -33.72 -4.77 -14.34
C GLU A 367 -32.91 -3.51 -14.72
N PRO A 368 -32.87 -3.09 -16.00
CA PRO A 368 -32.16 -1.88 -16.45
C PRO A 368 -32.60 -0.60 -15.73
N VAL A 369 -33.82 -0.62 -15.22
CA VAL A 369 -34.36 0.32 -14.26
C VAL A 369 -35.20 -0.55 -13.33
N ASN A 370 -34.83 -0.66 -12.04
CA ASN A 370 -35.70 -1.29 -11.05
C ASN A 370 -36.60 -0.20 -10.45
N PRO A 371 -37.83 0.04 -10.97
CA PRO A 371 -38.65 1.18 -10.56
C PRO A 371 -39.16 1.07 -9.12
N VAL A 372 -38.98 -0.09 -8.48
CA VAL A 372 -39.44 -0.33 -7.11
C VAL A 372 -38.30 -0.15 -6.10
N SER A 373 -37.06 -0.53 -6.44
CA SER A 373 -35.92 -0.41 -5.53
C SER A 373 -34.93 0.71 -5.87
N PHE A 374 -34.98 1.27 -7.08
CA PHE A 374 -34.04 2.28 -7.60
C PHE A 374 -32.57 1.88 -7.50
N CYS A 375 -32.29 0.57 -7.49
CA CYS A 375 -30.96 0.02 -7.37
C CYS A 375 -30.33 -0.29 -8.74
N LYS A 376 -29.00 -0.29 -8.80
CA LYS A 376 -28.20 -0.69 -9.95
C LYS A 376 -28.46 -2.14 -10.35
N GLN A 377 -28.34 -2.42 -11.64
CA GLN A 377 -28.46 -3.75 -12.21
C GLN A 377 -27.22 -4.58 -11.87
N VAL A 378 -27.41 -5.75 -11.23
CA VAL A 378 -26.35 -6.69 -10.86
C VAL A 378 -26.65 -8.13 -11.32
N GLY A 379 -27.54 -8.28 -12.32
CA GLY A 379 -27.88 -9.52 -13.04
C GLY A 379 -28.42 -10.70 -12.23
N GLY A 380 -29.09 -11.64 -12.90
CA GLY A 380 -29.69 -12.81 -12.25
C GLY A 380 -31.10 -12.59 -11.67
N SER A 381 -31.48 -13.45 -10.71
CA SER A 381 -32.80 -13.49 -10.07
C SER A 381 -32.73 -14.20 -8.72
N TRP A 382 -33.78 -14.09 -7.89
CA TRP A 382 -33.88 -14.90 -6.67
C TRP A 382 -33.83 -16.40 -6.93
N SER A 383 -34.36 -16.87 -8.07
CA SER A 383 -34.31 -18.30 -8.41
C SER A 383 -32.92 -18.76 -8.83
N SER A 384 -32.15 -17.94 -9.54
CA SER A 384 -30.76 -18.26 -9.89
C SER A 384 -29.83 -18.16 -8.68
N TYR A 385 -30.09 -17.23 -7.75
CA TYR A 385 -29.42 -17.22 -6.44
C TYR A 385 -29.64 -18.55 -5.71
N ILE A 386 -30.88 -19.04 -5.67
CA ILE A 386 -31.17 -20.33 -5.05
C ILE A 386 -30.45 -21.46 -5.78
N ASP A 387 -30.45 -21.48 -7.11
CA ASP A 387 -29.68 -22.47 -7.89
C ASP A 387 -28.18 -22.44 -7.55
N HIS A 388 -27.63 -21.25 -7.36
CA HIS A 388 -26.23 -21.05 -7.01
C HIS A 388 -25.90 -21.68 -5.65
N VAL A 389 -26.67 -21.37 -4.60
CA VAL A 389 -26.48 -21.97 -3.25
C VAL A 389 -26.70 -23.49 -3.25
N LEU A 390 -27.53 -24.00 -4.15
CA LEU A 390 -27.77 -25.43 -4.32
C LEU A 390 -26.66 -26.14 -5.09
N SER A 391 -25.89 -25.40 -5.90
CA SER A 391 -24.83 -25.92 -6.73
C SER A 391 -23.70 -26.43 -5.84
N GLY A 392 -23.33 -27.70 -5.99
CA GLY A 392 -22.12 -28.23 -5.35
C GLY A 392 -20.82 -27.69 -5.94
N ASN A 393 -20.91 -26.86 -6.98
CA ASN A 393 -19.78 -26.18 -7.62
C ASN A 393 -19.73 -24.69 -7.26
N SER A 394 -20.63 -24.19 -6.37
CA SER A 394 -20.51 -22.82 -5.88
C SER A 394 -19.20 -22.70 -5.08
N PRO A 395 -18.40 -21.64 -5.28
CA PRO A 395 -17.19 -21.39 -4.51
C PRO A 395 -17.38 -21.51 -2.99
N MET A 396 -18.59 -21.23 -2.49
CA MET A 396 -18.95 -21.31 -1.07
C MET A 396 -19.10 -22.74 -0.55
N SER A 397 -19.35 -23.69 -1.46
CA SER A 397 -19.70 -25.09 -1.15
C SER A 397 -18.61 -26.09 -1.56
N VAL A 398 -17.54 -25.61 -2.20
CA VAL A 398 -16.46 -26.47 -2.68
C VAL A 398 -15.25 -26.35 -1.77
N TYR A 399 -14.87 -27.46 -1.15
CA TYR A 399 -13.63 -27.61 -0.41
C TYR A 399 -12.72 -28.58 -1.14
N ASP A 400 -11.70 -28.03 -1.79
CA ASP A 400 -10.62 -28.76 -2.44
C ASP A 400 -9.33 -27.97 -2.24
N PRO A 401 -8.61 -28.19 -1.13
CA PRO A 401 -7.36 -27.49 -0.83
C PRO A 401 -6.28 -27.71 -1.88
N ASP A 402 -6.27 -28.87 -2.54
CA ASP A 402 -5.30 -29.19 -3.59
C ASP A 402 -5.59 -28.40 -4.87
N ALA A 403 -6.85 -28.02 -5.11
CA ALA A 403 -7.26 -27.10 -6.16
C ALA A 403 -7.31 -25.62 -5.71
N GLY A 404 -7.02 -25.34 -4.44
CA GLY A 404 -7.11 -24.00 -3.84
C GLY A 404 -8.54 -23.47 -3.72
N GLN A 405 -9.50 -24.36 -3.49
CA GLN A 405 -10.90 -24.04 -3.21
C GLN A 405 -11.17 -24.25 -1.72
N TYR A 406 -11.58 -23.19 -1.02
CA TYR A 406 -11.65 -23.16 0.45
C TYR A 406 -13.07 -22.86 0.98
N GLY A 407 -14.11 -23.20 0.21
CA GLY A 407 -15.50 -23.12 0.69
C GLY A 407 -15.84 -24.20 1.71
N ASP A 408 -17.00 -24.10 2.36
CA ASP A 408 -17.51 -25.15 3.26
C ASP A 408 -18.66 -25.90 2.59
N PRO A 409 -18.55 -27.22 2.34
CA PRO A 409 -19.60 -28.03 1.73
C PRO A 409 -20.95 -27.96 2.47
N ASN A 410 -20.95 -27.63 3.76
CA ASN A 410 -22.14 -27.45 4.59
C ASN A 410 -22.86 -26.11 4.35
N CYS A 411 -22.28 -25.18 3.58
CA CYS A 411 -22.96 -23.96 3.14
C CYS A 411 -24.02 -24.24 2.08
N ARG A 412 -24.02 -25.44 1.50
CA ARG A 412 -25.12 -25.87 0.65
C ARG A 412 -26.43 -25.83 1.44
N TYR A 413 -27.46 -25.24 0.84
CA TYR A 413 -28.77 -25.00 1.47
C TYR A 413 -28.75 -24.00 2.63
N ARG A 414 -27.66 -23.26 2.86
CA ARG A 414 -27.61 -22.17 3.83
C ARG A 414 -27.76 -20.84 3.12
N TYR A 415 -28.91 -20.23 3.29
CA TYR A 415 -29.28 -18.99 2.61
C TYR A 415 -29.10 -17.81 3.56
N GLY A 416 -28.59 -16.72 3.04
CA GLY A 416 -28.36 -15.50 3.79
C GLY A 416 -27.66 -14.46 2.93
N LEU A 417 -27.41 -13.30 3.55
CA LEU A 417 -26.78 -12.16 2.91
C LEU A 417 -25.43 -12.51 2.26
N LYS A 418 -24.66 -13.37 2.94
CA LYS A 418 -23.33 -13.83 2.52
C LYS A 418 -23.36 -14.63 1.22
N THR A 419 -24.24 -15.63 1.14
CA THR A 419 -24.34 -16.43 -0.09
C THR A 419 -24.98 -15.66 -1.23
N TRP A 420 -25.79 -14.63 -0.93
CA TRP A 420 -26.37 -13.77 -1.95
C TRP A 420 -25.35 -12.78 -2.54
N LEU A 421 -24.58 -12.10 -1.70
CA LEU A 421 -23.44 -11.29 -2.17
C LEU A 421 -22.53 -12.17 -3.02
N GLU A 422 -22.26 -13.41 -2.54
CA GLU A 422 -21.37 -14.28 -3.26
C GLU A 422 -21.85 -14.62 -4.67
N PHE A 423 -23.13 -14.95 -4.78
CA PHE A 423 -23.79 -15.16 -6.06
C PHE A 423 -23.66 -13.94 -6.99
N VAL A 424 -23.95 -12.74 -6.48
CA VAL A 424 -23.94 -11.50 -7.29
C VAL A 424 -22.54 -11.25 -7.85
N LEU A 425 -21.51 -11.32 -7.02
CA LEU A 425 -20.14 -11.09 -7.47
C LEU A 425 -19.58 -12.22 -8.32
N THR A 426 -20.09 -13.45 -8.19
CA THR A 426 -19.76 -14.51 -9.15
C THR A 426 -20.37 -14.21 -10.54
N CYS A 427 -21.53 -13.54 -10.59
CA CYS A 427 -22.16 -13.14 -11.85
C CYS A 427 -21.57 -11.83 -12.42
N HIS A 428 -21.20 -10.89 -11.56
CA HIS A 428 -20.72 -9.55 -11.91
C HIS A 428 -19.48 -9.19 -11.07
N PRO A 429 -18.35 -9.84 -11.37
CA PRO A 429 -17.15 -9.74 -10.56
C PRO A 429 -16.52 -8.35 -10.61
N SER A 430 -16.64 -7.62 -11.73
CA SER A 430 -15.99 -6.33 -11.88
C SER A 430 -16.78 -5.18 -11.27
N ASN A 431 -16.07 -4.19 -10.74
CA ASN A 431 -16.67 -2.94 -10.27
C ASN A 431 -17.53 -2.24 -11.34
N SER A 432 -17.12 -2.29 -12.61
CA SER A 432 -17.92 -1.69 -13.69
C SER A 432 -19.28 -2.35 -13.87
N GLU A 433 -19.40 -3.64 -13.55
CA GLU A 433 -20.64 -4.40 -13.66
C GLU A 433 -21.49 -4.32 -12.39
N SER A 434 -20.85 -4.15 -11.23
CA SER A 434 -21.51 -4.00 -9.94
C SER A 434 -21.00 -2.79 -9.14
N PRO A 435 -21.09 -1.54 -9.67
CA PRO A 435 -20.47 -0.39 -9.03
C PRO A 435 -21.16 0.03 -7.73
N GLY A 436 -22.30 -0.60 -7.44
CA GLY A 436 -22.96 -0.48 -6.15
C GLY A 436 -22.61 -1.57 -5.16
N LEU A 437 -21.62 -2.39 -5.44
CA LEU A 437 -20.97 -3.26 -4.47
C LEU A 437 -19.52 -2.84 -4.26
N ALA A 438 -19.09 -1.73 -4.86
CA ALA A 438 -17.79 -1.13 -4.57
C ALA A 438 -17.69 -0.76 -3.09
N GLY A 439 -16.74 -1.38 -2.37
CA GLY A 439 -16.60 -1.23 -0.93
C GLY A 439 -17.56 -2.10 -0.10
N SER A 440 -18.43 -2.90 -0.74
CA SER A 440 -19.04 -4.04 -0.06
C SER A 440 -17.90 -4.89 0.51
N PRO A 441 -18.03 -5.50 1.70
CA PRO A 441 -17.04 -6.36 2.35
C PRO A 441 -16.55 -7.55 1.51
N GLU A 442 -17.23 -7.84 0.40
CA GLU A 442 -16.86 -8.85 -0.58
C GLU A 442 -15.97 -8.30 -1.74
N GLN A 443 -15.71 -7.00 -1.73
CA GLN A 443 -14.92 -6.21 -2.67
C GLN A 443 -13.71 -5.43 -2.09
N PRO A 444 -13.39 -5.33 -0.78
CA PRO A 444 -12.20 -4.62 -0.32
C PRO A 444 -11.06 -5.63 -0.12
N MET A 445 -9.91 -5.40 -0.75
CA MET A 445 -8.70 -6.19 -0.53
C MET A 445 -7.99 -5.67 0.73
N GLN A 446 -8.67 -5.77 1.88
CA GLN A 446 -8.26 -5.10 3.11
C GLN A 446 -6.82 -5.49 3.51
N THR A 447 -6.46 -6.78 3.38
CA THR A 447 -5.08 -7.26 3.60
C THR A 447 -4.05 -6.52 2.74
N MET A 448 -4.34 -6.31 1.45
CA MET A 448 -3.45 -5.60 0.54
C MET A 448 -3.36 -4.12 0.92
N VAL A 449 -4.49 -3.49 1.22
CA VAL A 449 -4.53 -2.07 1.62
C VAL A 449 -3.76 -1.86 2.93
N ASP A 450 -3.93 -2.77 3.90
CA ASP A 450 -3.22 -2.71 5.17
C ASP A 450 -1.73 -2.97 5.00
N ALA A 451 -1.34 -3.93 4.15
CA ALA A 451 0.06 -4.16 3.82
C ALA A 451 0.72 -2.91 3.22
N VAL A 452 0.07 -2.28 2.24
CA VAL A 452 0.56 -1.02 1.63
C VAL A 452 0.67 0.09 2.69
N ARG A 453 -0.34 0.26 3.54
CA ARG A 453 -0.30 1.27 4.62
C ARG A 453 0.83 1.00 5.62
N THR A 454 1.01 -0.25 6.03
CA THR A 454 2.11 -0.65 6.92
C THR A 454 3.47 -0.37 6.28
N GLN A 455 3.66 -0.67 4.99
CA GLN A 455 4.89 -0.32 4.27
C GLN A 455 5.10 1.19 4.18
N LEU A 456 4.06 1.98 3.91
CA LEU A 456 4.16 3.44 3.89
C LEU A 456 4.56 4.01 5.25
N CYS A 457 4.03 3.47 6.35
CA CYS A 457 4.44 3.84 7.71
C CYS A 457 5.93 3.51 7.96
N ILE A 458 6.39 2.35 7.50
CA ILE A 458 7.81 1.95 7.62
C ILE A 458 8.70 2.89 6.80
N ILE A 459 8.34 3.18 5.55
CA ILE A 459 9.04 4.11 4.67
C ILE A 459 9.15 5.49 5.35
N GLN A 460 8.04 5.99 5.90
CA GLN A 460 8.00 7.27 6.58
C GLN A 460 8.90 7.28 7.83
N ALA A 461 8.92 6.20 8.61
CA ALA A 461 9.74 6.08 9.81
C ALA A 461 11.25 6.01 9.50
N GLN A 462 11.62 5.41 8.36
CA GLN A 462 13.02 5.28 7.94
C GLN A 462 13.64 6.59 7.44
N GLN A 463 12.83 7.62 7.14
CA GLN A 463 13.28 8.94 6.66
C GLN A 463 14.26 8.89 5.47
N GLY A 464 14.12 7.89 4.58
CA GLY A 464 15.08 7.59 3.52
C GLY A 464 15.08 8.50 2.28
N ASP A 465 14.43 9.67 2.34
CA ASP A 465 14.09 10.51 1.18
C ASP A 465 13.43 9.69 0.05
N ASP A 466 12.44 8.85 0.39
CA ASP A 466 11.83 7.94 -0.57
C ASP A 466 10.80 8.63 -1.46
N GLN A 467 10.76 8.23 -2.74
CA GLN A 467 9.66 8.54 -3.64
C GLN A 467 8.86 7.28 -3.88
N VAL A 468 7.53 7.38 -3.78
CA VAL A 468 6.64 6.21 -3.85
C VAL A 468 5.63 6.37 -4.98
N GLY A 469 5.48 5.32 -5.79
CA GLY A 469 4.56 5.24 -6.90
C GLY A 469 3.64 4.02 -6.80
N MET A 470 2.64 3.97 -7.67
CA MET A 470 1.69 2.85 -7.75
C MET A 470 1.42 2.45 -9.19
N ALA A 471 1.48 1.16 -9.42
CA ALA A 471 0.95 0.48 -10.59
C ALA A 471 0.06 -0.68 -10.13
N SER A 472 -0.70 -1.25 -11.06
CA SER A 472 -1.54 -2.39 -10.78
C SER A 472 -1.72 -3.24 -12.02
N PHE A 473 -2.38 -4.38 -11.86
CA PHE A 473 -2.72 -5.24 -12.98
C PHE A 473 -4.03 -5.99 -12.74
N GLY A 474 -4.68 -6.33 -13.85
CA GLY A 474 -5.70 -7.35 -13.96
C GLY A 474 -5.42 -8.12 -15.25
N THR A 475 -6.35 -8.18 -16.19
CA THR A 475 -6.09 -8.75 -17.53
C THR A 475 -4.99 -7.98 -18.27
N TYR A 476 -4.87 -6.68 -17.97
CA TYR A 476 -3.83 -5.78 -18.45
C TYR A 476 -3.12 -5.13 -17.27
N GLY A 477 -1.93 -4.58 -17.50
CA GLY A 477 -1.24 -3.70 -16.57
C GLY A 477 -1.80 -2.27 -16.65
N TYR A 478 -1.91 -1.62 -15.50
CA TYR A 478 -2.39 -0.25 -15.36
C TYR A 478 -1.36 0.59 -14.59
N GLY A 479 -0.84 1.62 -15.25
CA GLY A 479 -0.03 2.66 -14.61
C GLY A 479 -0.79 4.00 -14.54
N PRO A 480 -0.11 5.07 -14.15
CA PRO A 480 -0.70 6.41 -14.03
C PRO A 480 -1.12 7.00 -15.37
N ALA A 481 -0.55 6.54 -16.48
CA ALA A 481 -0.95 6.94 -17.83
C ALA A 481 -2.35 6.41 -18.19
N GLU A 482 -2.66 5.17 -17.82
CA GLU A 482 -3.96 4.55 -18.07
C GLU A 482 -5.01 4.89 -17.01
N LYS A 483 -4.59 5.04 -15.74
CA LYS A 483 -5.47 5.22 -14.57
C LYS A 483 -4.99 6.36 -13.65
N PRO A 484 -4.96 7.61 -14.12
CA PRO A 484 -4.36 8.74 -13.40
C PRO A 484 -5.02 9.06 -12.04
N ASP A 485 -6.27 8.67 -11.86
CA ASP A 485 -7.03 8.91 -10.62
C ASP A 485 -6.76 7.85 -9.53
N HIS A 486 -6.24 6.67 -9.90
CA HIS A 486 -6.10 5.52 -9.00
C HIS A 486 -4.64 5.02 -8.87
N MET A 487 -3.80 5.28 -9.89
CA MET A 487 -2.37 4.94 -9.91
C MET A 487 -1.54 6.22 -9.80
N SER A 488 -0.33 6.15 -9.23
CA SER A 488 0.55 7.31 -9.02
C SER A 488 1.90 7.15 -9.71
N TRP A 489 2.37 8.24 -10.33
CA TRP A 489 3.81 8.40 -10.54
C TRP A 489 4.52 8.52 -9.20
N LEU A 490 5.84 8.42 -9.20
CA LEU A 490 6.65 8.62 -8.01
C LEU A 490 6.33 9.97 -7.34
N THR A 491 6.06 9.94 -6.04
CA THR A 491 5.74 11.13 -5.25
C THR A 491 6.16 10.96 -3.80
N GLY A 492 6.49 12.07 -3.13
CA GLY A 492 6.69 12.12 -1.68
C GLY A 492 5.39 12.26 -0.88
N ASP A 493 4.24 12.40 -1.55
CA ASP A 493 2.92 12.47 -0.90
C ASP A 493 2.42 11.05 -0.56
N LEU A 494 2.86 10.52 0.58
CA LEU A 494 2.50 9.18 1.03
C LEU A 494 1.01 9.06 1.39
N ASP A 495 0.37 10.15 1.82
CA ASP A 495 -1.07 10.20 2.09
C ASP A 495 -1.88 10.02 0.81
N LEU A 496 -1.44 10.63 -0.31
CA LEU A 496 -2.03 10.40 -1.62
C LEU A 496 -1.95 8.92 -2.01
N VAL A 497 -0.79 8.29 -1.85
CA VAL A 497 -0.59 6.85 -2.16
C VAL A 497 -1.50 5.98 -1.28
N ALA A 498 -1.55 6.23 0.02
CA ALA A 498 -2.42 5.51 0.96
C ALA A 498 -3.91 5.68 0.63
N SER A 499 -4.32 6.89 0.26
CA SER A 499 -5.71 7.19 -0.13
C SER A 499 -6.12 6.46 -1.41
N ARG A 500 -5.21 6.40 -2.38
CA ARG A 500 -5.42 5.69 -3.65
C ARG A 500 -5.53 4.19 -3.43
N ALA A 501 -4.62 3.60 -2.66
CA ALA A 501 -4.69 2.18 -2.28
C ALA A 501 -6.04 1.85 -1.60
N GLY A 502 -6.50 2.70 -0.68
CA GLY A 502 -7.80 2.54 0.00
C GLY A 502 -9.04 2.64 -0.89
N ALA A 503 -8.91 3.16 -2.11
CA ALA A 503 -10.00 3.25 -3.08
C ALA A 503 -10.06 2.05 -4.06
N LEU A 504 -9.06 1.15 -4.00
CA LEU A 504 -8.97 0.00 -4.90
C LEU A 504 -9.85 -1.16 -4.43
N GLN A 505 -10.21 -2.02 -5.38
CA GLN A 505 -11.05 -3.20 -5.15
C GLN A 505 -10.66 -4.33 -6.09
N ALA A 506 -11.05 -5.55 -5.73
CA ALA A 506 -10.86 -6.71 -6.60
C ALA A 506 -11.65 -6.53 -7.92
N ALA A 507 -11.11 -7.05 -9.01
CA ALA A 507 -11.67 -6.91 -10.36
C ALA A 507 -12.09 -5.48 -10.74
N MET A 508 -11.39 -4.44 -10.25
CA MET A 508 -11.78 -3.04 -10.45
C MET A 508 -12.01 -2.66 -11.91
N TRP A 509 -11.23 -3.24 -12.82
CA TRP A 509 -11.36 -2.99 -14.26
C TRP A 509 -11.48 -4.28 -15.08
N THR A 510 -10.79 -5.35 -14.66
CA THR A 510 -10.71 -6.61 -15.41
C THR A 510 -10.49 -7.78 -14.46
N VAL A 511 -10.88 -8.98 -14.87
CA VAL A 511 -11.06 -10.13 -13.96
C VAL A 511 -9.89 -11.11 -13.91
N PHE A 512 -9.07 -11.19 -14.97
CA PHE A 512 -7.90 -12.08 -14.99
C PHE A 512 -6.66 -11.38 -14.43
N SER A 513 -5.55 -12.10 -14.32
CA SER A 513 -4.31 -11.64 -13.70
C SER A 513 -3.14 -11.77 -14.69
N ASN A 514 -2.51 -10.64 -15.03
CA ASN A 514 -1.35 -10.51 -15.91
C ASN A 514 -0.19 -9.88 -15.14
N THR A 515 0.47 -10.70 -14.33
CA THR A 515 1.57 -10.28 -13.46
C THR A 515 2.74 -9.68 -14.25
N ALA A 516 3.02 -10.20 -15.45
CA ALA A 516 4.09 -9.70 -16.32
C ALA A 516 3.87 -8.23 -16.73
N GLU A 517 2.67 -7.88 -17.23
CA GLU A 517 2.35 -6.48 -17.52
C GLU A 517 2.33 -5.62 -16.24
N GLY A 518 1.95 -6.18 -15.09
CA GLY A 518 2.04 -5.48 -13.80
C GLY A 518 3.48 -5.04 -13.49
N ILE A 519 4.44 -5.95 -13.62
CA ILE A 519 5.87 -5.67 -13.48
C ILE A 519 6.31 -4.61 -14.49
N ASP A 520 5.90 -4.73 -15.76
CA ASP A 520 6.22 -3.73 -16.80
C ASP A 520 5.72 -2.32 -16.44
N LYS A 521 4.50 -2.21 -15.89
CA LYS A 521 3.97 -0.93 -15.42
C LYS A 521 4.73 -0.41 -14.22
N GLY A 522 5.14 -1.29 -13.31
CA GLY A 522 6.02 -0.94 -12.18
C GLY A 522 7.35 -0.35 -12.65
N VAL A 523 8.03 -1.02 -13.60
CA VAL A 523 9.25 -0.50 -14.25
C VAL A 523 8.96 0.85 -14.91
N GLY A 524 7.83 0.98 -15.61
CA GLY A 524 7.37 2.25 -16.17
C GLY A 524 7.31 3.37 -15.15
N VAL A 525 6.75 3.13 -13.97
CA VAL A 525 6.70 4.10 -12.86
C VAL A 525 8.12 4.45 -12.37
N LEU A 526 8.99 3.46 -12.15
CA LEU A 526 10.32 3.68 -11.59
C LEU A 526 11.28 4.48 -12.48
N PHE A 527 11.09 4.43 -13.81
CA PHE A 527 12.01 5.06 -14.78
C PHE A 527 11.38 6.16 -15.62
N SER A 528 10.05 6.18 -15.76
CA SER A 528 9.35 7.17 -16.60
C SER A 528 8.62 8.24 -15.78
N SER A 529 8.61 8.15 -14.44
CA SER A 529 8.09 9.23 -13.60
C SER A 529 8.94 10.50 -13.78
N PRO A 530 8.33 11.70 -13.81
CA PRO A 530 9.08 12.95 -13.78
C PRO A 530 10.03 13.09 -12.57
N GLU A 531 9.64 12.47 -11.45
CA GLU A 531 10.36 12.45 -10.18
C GLU A 531 11.36 11.29 -10.07
N ALA A 532 11.49 10.45 -11.11
CA ALA A 532 12.43 9.32 -11.11
C ALA A 532 13.88 9.80 -10.99
N ARG A 533 14.60 9.26 -10.01
CA ARG A 533 15.98 9.66 -9.71
C ARG A 533 16.97 8.64 -10.30
N PRO A 534 17.94 9.06 -11.13
CA PRO A 534 18.88 8.11 -11.75
C PRO A 534 19.81 7.40 -10.78
N GLY A 535 20.14 8.02 -9.64
CA GLY A 535 21.01 7.45 -8.61
C GLY A 535 20.28 6.79 -7.44
N ALA A 536 18.95 6.74 -7.48
CA ALA A 536 18.15 6.12 -6.44
C ALA A 536 18.10 4.60 -6.63
N ALA A 537 18.08 3.86 -5.52
CA ALA A 537 17.78 2.43 -5.54
C ALA A 537 16.36 2.23 -6.07
N LYS A 538 16.18 1.22 -6.94
CA LYS A 538 14.90 0.95 -7.59
C LYS A 538 14.25 -0.26 -6.95
N ILE A 539 13.16 -0.04 -6.24
CA ILE A 539 12.47 -1.09 -5.47
C ILE A 539 11.06 -1.26 -6.01
N MET A 540 10.70 -2.50 -6.31
CA MET A 540 9.35 -2.91 -6.65
C MET A 540 8.82 -3.81 -5.55
N ILE A 541 7.64 -3.50 -5.05
CA ILE A 541 6.91 -4.36 -4.11
C ILE A 541 5.66 -4.88 -4.84
N LEU A 542 5.70 -6.15 -5.22
CA LEU A 542 4.63 -6.83 -5.92
C LEU A 542 3.70 -7.52 -4.92
N LEU A 543 2.45 -7.04 -4.79
CA LEU A 543 1.42 -7.64 -3.94
C LEU A 543 0.45 -8.45 -4.80
N THR A 544 0.41 -9.76 -4.61
CA THR A 544 -0.42 -10.68 -5.42
C THR A 544 -0.71 -11.98 -4.69
N ASP A 545 -1.74 -12.69 -5.12
CA ASP A 545 -2.00 -14.08 -4.71
C ASP A 545 -1.19 -15.11 -5.52
N GLY A 546 -0.38 -14.65 -6.47
CA GLY A 546 0.49 -15.49 -7.30
C GLY A 546 -0.25 -16.22 -8.44
N TYR A 547 -1.55 -16.01 -8.62
CA TYR A 547 -2.36 -16.74 -9.58
C TYR A 547 -2.37 -16.05 -10.96
N ALA A 548 -1.21 -16.02 -11.63
CA ALA A 548 -1.07 -15.50 -12.99
C ALA A 548 -1.88 -16.34 -14.00
N THR A 549 -2.67 -15.69 -14.84
CA THR A 549 -3.59 -16.36 -15.79
C THR A 549 -3.50 -15.86 -17.22
N CYS A 550 -2.96 -14.66 -17.44
CA CYS A 550 -2.86 -14.03 -18.75
C CYS A 550 -1.40 -13.76 -19.14
N THR A 551 -1.09 -14.00 -20.41
CA THR A 551 0.24 -13.74 -20.99
C THR A 551 0.50 -12.26 -21.15
N ARG A 552 1.79 -11.90 -21.25
CA ARG A 552 2.25 -10.60 -21.73
C ARG A 552 1.74 -10.38 -23.18
N PRO A 553 1.62 -9.13 -23.69
CA PRO A 553 1.05 -8.87 -25.00
C PRO A 553 1.65 -9.71 -26.14
N PRO A 554 0.81 -10.31 -27.01
CA PRO A 554 -0.65 -10.23 -27.02
C PRO A 554 -1.29 -11.02 -25.86
N VAL A 555 -2.25 -10.39 -25.17
CA VAL A 555 -2.88 -10.94 -23.97
C VAL A 555 -3.79 -12.11 -24.33
N VAL A 556 -3.47 -13.29 -23.80
CA VAL A 556 -4.23 -14.54 -23.96
C VAL A 556 -4.34 -15.24 -22.59
N TYR A 557 -5.45 -15.93 -22.33
CA TYR A 557 -5.59 -16.78 -21.16
C TYR A 557 -4.75 -18.06 -21.33
N ASP A 558 -3.58 -18.10 -20.70
CA ASP A 558 -2.66 -19.24 -20.65
C ASP A 558 -1.85 -19.18 -19.35
N PRO A 559 -2.31 -19.82 -18.26
CA PRO A 559 -1.64 -19.75 -16.96
C PRO A 559 -0.21 -20.31 -16.96
N SER A 560 0.10 -21.29 -17.83
CA SER A 560 1.44 -21.86 -17.92
C SER A 560 2.42 -20.85 -18.49
N GLN A 561 2.05 -20.19 -19.59
CA GLN A 561 2.89 -19.14 -20.17
C GLN A 561 2.89 -17.86 -19.31
N ALA A 562 1.79 -17.54 -18.61
CA ALA A 562 1.69 -16.35 -17.77
C ALA A 562 2.73 -16.32 -16.64
N GLN A 563 3.05 -17.46 -16.03
CA GLN A 563 4.10 -17.55 -15.01
C GLN A 563 5.49 -17.35 -15.63
N GLU A 564 5.77 -18.00 -16.77
CA GLU A 564 7.04 -17.82 -17.51
C GLU A 564 7.25 -16.37 -17.96
N ASP A 565 6.18 -15.70 -18.39
CA ASP A 565 6.19 -14.30 -18.80
C ASP A 565 6.49 -13.37 -17.60
N ALA A 566 5.93 -13.67 -16.42
CA ALA A 566 6.20 -12.90 -15.20
C ALA A 566 7.64 -13.06 -14.73
N GLU A 567 8.20 -14.28 -14.80
CA GLU A 567 9.61 -14.53 -14.54
C GLU A 567 10.51 -13.77 -15.53
N THR A 568 10.14 -13.76 -16.81
CA THR A 568 10.84 -12.99 -17.84
C THR A 568 10.79 -11.48 -17.54
N ALA A 569 9.64 -10.95 -17.17
CA ALA A 569 9.50 -9.54 -16.80
C ALA A 569 10.32 -9.19 -15.55
N ALA A 570 10.39 -10.08 -14.55
CA ALA A 570 11.25 -9.90 -13.37
C ALA A 570 12.74 -9.93 -13.74
N GLN A 571 13.16 -10.80 -14.67
CA GLN A 571 14.55 -10.83 -15.18
C GLN A 571 14.89 -9.53 -15.93
N GLU A 572 13.97 -9.02 -16.74
CA GLU A 572 14.13 -7.73 -17.43
C GLU A 572 14.21 -6.56 -16.45
N ALA A 573 13.37 -6.55 -15.40
CA ALA A 573 13.42 -5.55 -14.34
C ALA A 573 14.76 -5.62 -13.56
N ALA A 574 15.22 -6.82 -13.21
CA ALA A 574 16.51 -7.04 -12.55
C ALA A 574 17.69 -6.56 -13.42
N ALA A 575 17.63 -6.78 -14.73
CA ALA A 575 18.63 -6.28 -15.68
C ALA A 575 18.70 -4.74 -15.74
N LEU A 576 17.63 -4.05 -15.33
CA LEU A 576 17.59 -2.58 -15.16
C LEU A 576 18.00 -2.13 -13.76
N GLY A 577 18.38 -3.04 -12.86
CA GLY A 577 18.75 -2.75 -11.48
C GLY A 577 17.55 -2.58 -10.54
N VAL A 578 16.38 -3.10 -10.91
CA VAL A 578 15.19 -3.11 -10.03
C VAL A 578 15.25 -4.32 -9.12
N MET A 579 15.19 -4.09 -7.81
CA MET A 579 14.97 -5.10 -6.79
C MET A 579 13.46 -5.34 -6.64
N VAL A 580 13.00 -6.55 -7.00
CA VAL A 580 11.61 -6.97 -6.94
C VAL A 580 11.40 -7.82 -5.70
N HIS A 581 10.67 -7.28 -4.73
CA HIS A 581 10.15 -8.05 -3.61
C HIS A 581 8.72 -8.49 -3.89
N THR A 582 8.34 -9.64 -3.33
CA THR A 582 6.98 -10.18 -3.47
C THR A 582 6.31 -10.32 -2.11
N ILE A 583 5.02 -9.98 -2.07
CA ILE A 583 4.18 -10.12 -0.88
C ILE A 583 3.00 -10.98 -1.27
N GLY A 584 2.99 -12.20 -0.74
CA GLY A 584 1.86 -13.11 -0.86
C GLY A 584 0.68 -12.60 -0.03
N VAL A 585 -0.42 -12.31 -0.70
CA VAL A 585 -1.74 -12.12 -0.09
C VAL A 585 -2.66 -13.22 -0.62
N GLY A 586 -3.88 -13.39 -0.11
CA GLY A 586 -4.79 -14.29 -0.81
C GLY A 586 -4.44 -15.75 -0.67
N LYS A 587 -4.70 -16.43 -1.78
CA LYS A 587 -4.37 -17.82 -1.98
C LYS A 587 -2.91 -18.14 -1.68
N ALA A 588 -1.98 -17.21 -1.95
CA ALA A 588 -0.57 -17.39 -1.60
C ALA A 588 -0.33 -17.52 -0.10
N ALA A 589 -1.18 -17.00 0.79
CA ALA A 589 -1.01 -17.18 2.23
C ALA A 589 -1.17 -18.65 2.68
N ILE A 590 -1.81 -19.49 1.86
CA ILE A 590 -2.20 -20.86 2.23
C ILE A 590 -1.79 -21.92 1.21
N ASP A 591 -1.36 -21.54 0.00
CA ASP A 591 -0.89 -22.45 -1.05
C ASP A 591 0.66 -22.44 -1.15
N PRO A 592 1.34 -23.52 -0.71
CA PRO A 592 2.80 -23.59 -0.74
C PRO A 592 3.40 -23.51 -2.15
N ALA A 593 2.69 -23.93 -3.20
CA ALA A 593 3.21 -23.85 -4.57
C ALA A 593 3.30 -22.39 -5.02
N LEU A 594 2.28 -21.58 -4.69
CA LEU A 594 2.27 -20.15 -4.98
C LEU A 594 3.30 -19.39 -4.13
N GLN A 595 3.49 -19.78 -2.87
CA GLN A 595 4.56 -19.23 -2.01
C GLN A 595 5.95 -19.48 -2.62
N ASN A 596 6.23 -20.73 -3.02
CA ASN A 596 7.50 -21.08 -3.63
C ASN A 596 7.73 -20.33 -4.94
N TRP A 597 6.68 -20.17 -5.75
CA TRP A 597 6.77 -19.41 -6.99
C TRP A 597 7.06 -17.93 -6.74
N LEU A 598 6.32 -17.27 -5.82
CA LEU A 598 6.57 -15.86 -5.46
C LEU A 598 7.96 -15.65 -4.84
N ALA A 599 8.44 -16.59 -4.02
CA ALA A 599 9.79 -16.58 -3.50
C ALA A 599 10.84 -16.70 -4.61
N SER A 600 10.63 -17.59 -5.58
CA SER A 600 11.54 -17.70 -6.74
C SER A 600 11.53 -16.44 -7.61
N LEU A 601 10.37 -15.79 -7.76
CA LEU A 601 10.23 -14.56 -8.52
C LEU A 601 11.01 -13.39 -7.87
N ALA A 602 10.92 -13.24 -6.54
CA ALA A 602 11.69 -12.22 -5.82
C ALA A 602 13.20 -12.48 -5.91
N ALA A 603 13.61 -13.75 -5.74
CA ALA A 603 15.00 -14.16 -5.75
C ALA A 603 15.72 -13.89 -7.09
N ILE A 604 15.01 -13.76 -8.22
CA ILE A 604 15.59 -13.37 -9.52
C ILE A 604 16.38 -12.07 -9.44
N SER A 605 15.90 -11.13 -8.63
CA SER A 605 16.48 -9.79 -8.47
C SER A 605 17.24 -9.62 -7.15
N GLY A 606 17.35 -10.68 -6.35
CA GLY A 606 17.84 -10.62 -4.96
C GLY A 606 16.85 -10.01 -3.97
N GLY A 607 15.57 -9.87 -4.35
CA GLY A 607 14.52 -9.42 -3.45
C GLY A 607 14.01 -10.52 -2.53
N GLU A 608 13.21 -10.11 -1.56
CA GLU A 608 12.65 -10.98 -0.52
C GLU A 608 11.16 -11.29 -0.76
N PHE A 609 10.71 -12.38 -0.13
CA PHE A 609 9.31 -12.81 -0.13
C PHE A 609 8.77 -12.84 1.29
N CYS A 610 7.58 -12.26 1.48
CA CYS A 610 6.83 -12.34 2.73
C CYS A 610 5.35 -12.67 2.48
N ILE A 611 4.63 -12.99 3.55
CA ILE A 611 3.19 -13.24 3.50
C ILE A 611 2.49 -12.20 4.36
N ALA A 612 1.60 -11.42 3.75
CA ALA A 612 0.68 -10.56 4.48
C ALA A 612 -0.61 -11.36 4.73
N SER A 613 -0.74 -11.93 5.92
CA SER A 613 -1.95 -12.64 6.35
C SER A 613 -2.30 -12.30 7.79
N GLY A 614 -3.58 -12.07 8.06
CA GLY A 614 -4.05 -11.75 9.41
C GLY A 614 -3.75 -10.30 9.84
N ASP A 615 -3.41 -10.12 11.11
CA ASP A 615 -3.24 -8.81 11.73
C ASP A 615 -1.94 -8.13 11.26
N PRO A 616 -1.94 -6.86 10.83
CA PRO A 616 -0.74 -6.14 10.39
C PRO A 616 0.47 -6.24 11.33
N ALA A 617 0.24 -6.31 12.65
CA ALA A 617 1.32 -6.48 13.63
C ALA A 617 2.12 -7.79 13.44
N THR A 618 1.52 -8.81 12.82
CA THR A 618 2.12 -10.15 12.66
C THR A 618 3.12 -10.23 11.51
N TYR A 619 2.99 -9.37 10.49
CA TYR A 619 3.87 -9.36 9.33
C TYR A 619 4.69 -8.06 9.21
N GLN A 620 4.48 -7.09 10.10
CA GLN A 620 5.22 -5.81 10.11
C GLN A 620 6.75 -6.00 10.14
N ALA A 621 7.27 -6.91 10.96
CA ALA A 621 8.71 -7.16 11.04
C ALA A 621 9.29 -7.66 9.70
N GLN A 622 8.58 -8.55 9.00
CA GLN A 622 9.00 -9.04 7.68
C GLN A 622 8.98 -7.93 6.63
N LEU A 623 7.99 -7.02 6.71
CA LEU A 623 7.93 -5.85 5.82
C LEU A 623 9.04 -4.83 6.10
N GLN A 624 9.49 -4.72 7.35
CA GLN A 624 10.61 -3.87 7.73
C GLN A 624 11.92 -4.39 7.14
N ASP A 625 12.17 -5.70 7.23
CA ASP A 625 13.38 -6.34 6.71
C ASP A 625 13.53 -6.14 5.18
N MET A 626 12.42 -6.26 4.44
CA MET A 626 12.39 -6.08 2.98
C MET A 626 12.91 -4.71 2.53
N LEU A 627 12.58 -3.65 3.27
CA LEU A 627 12.96 -2.28 2.90
C LEU A 627 14.36 -1.90 3.39
N TRP A 628 14.87 -2.57 4.44
CA TRP A 628 16.16 -2.26 5.06
C TRP A 628 17.36 -2.89 4.33
N GLN A 629 17.19 -4.06 3.70
CA GLN A 629 18.27 -4.76 2.99
C GLN A 629 18.60 -4.19 1.59
N ALA A 630 17.94 -3.13 1.15
CA ALA A 630 18.17 -2.50 -0.14
C ALA A 630 19.45 -1.63 -0.19
N ASP A 631 20.56 -2.11 0.39
CA ASP A 631 21.90 -1.56 0.18
C ASP A 631 22.43 -2.08 -1.17
N PRO A 632 22.48 -1.24 -2.23
CA PRO A 632 22.92 -1.69 -3.56
C PRO A 632 24.43 -1.98 -3.62
N CYS A 633 25.15 -1.84 -2.51
CA CYS A 633 26.61 -1.96 -2.44
C CYS A 633 27.08 -3.14 -1.55
N GLY A 634 26.49 -4.33 -1.68
CA GLY A 634 26.91 -5.49 -0.88
C GLY A 634 26.77 -6.84 -1.56
N ASN A 635 27.81 -7.24 -2.31
CA ASN A 635 28.15 -8.58 -2.84
C ASN A 635 27.15 -9.74 -2.59
N ALA A 636 26.69 -10.32 -3.70
CA ALA A 636 26.18 -11.70 -3.75
C ALA A 636 27.16 -12.70 -3.09
N PRO A 637 26.67 -13.82 -2.53
CA PRO A 637 27.54 -14.88 -2.02
C PRO A 637 28.48 -15.48 -3.07
#